data_AF-A0A0D3FSA9-F1
#
_entry.id   AF-A0A0D3FSA9-F1
#
_cell.length_a   1.000
_cell.length_b   1.000
_cell.length_c   1.000
_cell.angle_alpha   90.00
_cell.angle_beta   90.00
_cell.angle_gamma   90.00
#
_symmetry.space_group_name_H-M   'P 1'
#
loop_
_entity.id
_entity.type
_entity.pdbx_description
1 polymer ?
#
loop_
_entity_poly.entity_id
_entity_poly.type
_entity_poly.pdbx_seq_one_letter_code
_entity_poly.pdbx_strand_id
1 'polypeptide(L)'
;MPGWIITILLIVQSFWSIRGLVILSYIAHLAHVLLAGLRRHQPTGVRMFILWVANQFARWAPVTVLGMLSVGSTAQKEQQVTLWVAFMLLHAGMPDNFTAYSLEDTVLSRRQQAGVWYQLLGSASPVPFLVKNVSFIISNGGDAMLGVSSVVLLMAIGKYWEGAYQALMQGNLKNMQSSRKKMKMKNNSTKSVRNSLQIARRGGREPNDEQILLAAHDMLDITKDAFIDFLDQNNADEQEALSDTWDEKLYTVVNMELSLMYDLIYTKAAVVHSWKGYVLRFASPIAATAAFVLFWLHSKEGQATADVVITYVLLAGMVILDIKWLLRAVASTWFYSFLDKRPRSWLHHALLCSGKWRLIRRLIVSDLNLFRILDNNKKPTRYRIWSQTIGQYNLLHECTRHESEARTKNWKSDMFKRLAPEENWMEYEYQRMRGNHIDSRDFRDELFNSIWTVMKMPFPQRRPVKVMAAVDAAGPQPAAAPVQYTHAHQEPDIALKFTPDLQETILILHIATDIVLLSAQLEIEASSAEWTTQQQLKAIKALSDYMMFLVAVRPSMLPGLVLSSRYDAVSDALAGIWKEKGGSDPSSGTSSSTTREKRLAKILIAMDREEGQFVKKDESKPEKGFLSVLYDTSNVLSEGALLAKFLLGRIPSIHDRAQKLKEKFDRQFPFLMELVGKDRSSIAVRMDAMVREWARQLINLSIRCTRDSHAKQLARGGDFTTVVWILAEHARILRVKKPTTEKKSASNDTSIPVYSEISTASHTAVLDLLQFS
;
A
#
# COMPACT_ATOMS: atom_id res chain seq x y z
N MET A 1 -21.76 -21.53 -44.88
CA MET A 1 -21.00 -20.78 -43.87
C MET A 1 -19.64 -20.43 -44.45
N PRO A 2 -19.14 -19.19 -44.31
CA PRO A 2 -17.83 -18.83 -44.85
C PRO A 2 -16.71 -19.60 -44.14
N GLY A 3 -15.68 -20.00 -44.89
CA GLY A 3 -14.63 -20.92 -44.41
C GLY A 3 -13.93 -20.48 -43.13
N TRP A 4 -13.75 -19.16 -42.94
CA TRP A 4 -13.15 -18.60 -41.72
C TRP A 4 -13.98 -18.84 -40.46
N ILE A 5 -15.32 -18.92 -40.56
CA ILE A 5 -16.19 -19.27 -39.41
C ILE A 5 -16.01 -20.73 -39.03
N ILE A 6 -15.86 -21.63 -40.00
CA ILE A 6 -15.59 -23.05 -39.75
C ILE A 6 -14.20 -23.23 -39.14
N THR A 7 -13.20 -22.50 -39.62
CA THR A 7 -11.85 -22.51 -39.02
C THR A 7 -11.89 -21.99 -37.58
N ILE A 8 -12.62 -20.91 -37.31
CA ILE A 8 -12.82 -20.40 -35.94
C ILE A 8 -13.53 -21.44 -35.07
N LEU A 9 -14.61 -22.07 -35.55
CA LEU A 9 -15.33 -23.11 -34.81
C LEU A 9 -14.44 -24.32 -34.48
N LEU A 10 -13.61 -24.77 -35.43
CA LEU A 10 -12.67 -25.86 -35.21
C LEU A 10 -11.55 -25.48 -34.23
N ILE A 11 -11.04 -24.25 -34.31
CA ILE A 11 -10.06 -23.71 -33.35
C ILE A 11 -10.69 -23.66 -31.95
N VAL A 12 -11.90 -23.12 -31.84
CA VAL A 12 -12.67 -23.05 -30.61
C VAL A 12 -12.87 -24.47 -30.05
N GLN A 13 -13.38 -25.41 -30.84
CA GLN A 13 -13.59 -26.80 -30.41
C GLN A 13 -12.29 -27.49 -29.97
N SER A 14 -11.15 -27.21 -30.61
CA SER A 14 -9.84 -27.69 -30.20
C SER A 14 -9.40 -27.12 -28.83
N PHE A 15 -9.65 -25.82 -28.59
CA PHE A 15 -9.42 -25.19 -27.28
C PHE A 15 -10.27 -25.80 -26.16
N TRP A 16 -11.48 -26.26 -26.47
CA TRP A 16 -12.38 -26.91 -25.52
C TRP A 16 -12.17 -28.42 -25.37
N SER A 17 -11.17 -29.00 -26.05
CA SER A 17 -10.72 -30.37 -25.78
C SER A 17 -9.97 -30.47 -24.45
N ILE A 18 -9.90 -31.67 -23.84
CA ILE A 18 -9.13 -31.90 -22.60
C ILE A 18 -7.68 -31.42 -22.76
N ARG A 19 -7.06 -31.71 -23.92
CA ARG A 19 -5.68 -31.26 -24.25
C ARG A 19 -5.58 -29.73 -24.26
N GLY A 20 -6.53 -29.05 -24.93
CA GLY A 20 -6.57 -27.60 -25.00
C GLY A 20 -6.68 -26.95 -23.62
N LEU A 21 -7.57 -27.47 -22.76
CA LEU A 21 -7.76 -26.98 -21.40
C LEU A 21 -6.54 -27.22 -20.50
N VAL A 22 -5.85 -28.35 -20.64
CA VAL A 22 -4.60 -28.65 -19.91
C VAL A 22 -3.50 -27.66 -20.29
N ILE A 23 -3.32 -27.39 -21.58
CA ILE A 23 -2.33 -26.41 -22.08
C ILE A 23 -2.69 -25.00 -21.59
N LEU A 24 -3.96 -24.61 -21.68
CA LEU A 24 -4.44 -23.30 -21.22
C LEU A 24 -4.22 -23.11 -19.72
N SER A 25 -4.50 -24.14 -18.93
CA SER A 25 -4.23 -24.20 -17.49
C SER A 25 -2.74 -24.00 -17.19
N TYR A 26 -1.86 -24.67 -17.93
CA TYR A 26 -0.41 -24.50 -17.79
C TYR A 26 0.07 -23.09 -18.17
N ILE A 27 -0.42 -22.53 -19.28
CA ILE A 27 -0.11 -21.16 -19.71
C ILE A 27 -0.56 -20.15 -18.64
N ALA A 28 -1.76 -20.30 -18.10
CA ALA A 28 -2.26 -19.45 -17.02
C ALA A 28 -1.39 -19.57 -15.76
N HIS A 29 -0.93 -20.79 -15.42
CA HIS A 29 0.00 -20.99 -14.30
C HIS A 29 1.35 -20.29 -14.54
N LEU A 30 1.94 -20.42 -15.73
CA LEU A 30 3.16 -19.71 -16.11
C LEU A 30 2.99 -18.19 -16.07
N ALA A 31 1.84 -17.67 -16.53
CA ALA A 31 1.53 -16.25 -16.46
C ALA A 31 1.54 -15.74 -15.01
N HIS A 32 0.98 -16.48 -14.05
CA HIS A 32 1.09 -16.13 -12.63
C HIS A 32 2.53 -16.16 -12.12
N VAL A 33 3.28 -17.22 -12.43
CA VAL A 33 4.69 -17.35 -12.02
C VAL A 33 5.51 -16.14 -12.49
N LEU A 34 5.22 -15.62 -13.69
CA LEU A 34 5.96 -14.52 -14.30
C LEU A 34 5.45 -13.13 -13.91
N LEU A 35 4.14 -12.92 -13.88
CA LEU A 35 3.55 -11.58 -13.77
C LEU A 35 3.07 -11.24 -12.36
N ALA A 36 2.83 -12.21 -11.47
CA ALA A 36 2.29 -11.93 -10.13
C ALA A 36 3.18 -11.01 -9.29
N GLY A 37 4.50 -11.05 -9.50
CA GLY A 37 5.44 -10.15 -8.83
C GLY A 37 5.21 -8.66 -9.15
N LEU A 38 4.66 -8.35 -10.33
CA LEU A 38 4.41 -6.97 -10.77
C LEU A 38 3.33 -6.27 -9.93
N ARG A 39 2.42 -7.02 -9.31
CA ARG A 39 1.31 -6.49 -8.52
C ARG A 39 1.75 -5.70 -7.30
N ARG A 40 2.92 -6.04 -6.77
CA ARG A 40 3.54 -5.34 -5.65
C ARG A 40 3.89 -3.88 -5.98
N HIS A 41 3.96 -3.52 -7.27
CA HIS A 41 4.41 -2.20 -7.73
C HIS A 41 3.47 -1.51 -8.72
N GLN A 42 2.69 -2.27 -9.48
CA GLN A 42 1.88 -1.73 -10.57
C GLN A 42 0.39 -1.84 -10.23
N PRO A 43 -0.33 -0.70 -10.10
CA PRO A 43 -1.77 -0.71 -9.83
C PRO A 43 -2.58 -1.23 -11.03
N THR A 44 -2.21 -0.84 -12.25
CA THR A 44 -3.03 -0.97 -13.46
C THR A 44 -2.19 -1.07 -14.74
N GLY A 45 -2.82 -1.53 -15.84
CA GLY A 45 -2.24 -1.60 -17.19
C GLY A 45 -2.37 -2.98 -17.84
N VAL A 46 -1.89 -3.12 -19.09
CA VAL A 46 -2.06 -4.34 -19.91
C VAL A 46 -1.52 -5.61 -19.23
N ARG A 47 -0.37 -5.53 -18.55
CA ARG A 47 0.20 -6.68 -17.82
C ARG A 47 -0.70 -7.13 -16.66
N MET A 48 -1.36 -6.19 -15.99
CA MET A 48 -2.33 -6.51 -14.93
C MET A 48 -3.59 -7.14 -15.52
N PHE A 49 -4.04 -6.65 -16.68
CA PHE A 49 -5.16 -7.27 -17.39
C PHE A 49 -4.87 -8.72 -17.80
N ILE A 50 -3.68 -9.01 -18.33
CA ILE A 50 -3.24 -10.39 -18.66
C ILE A 50 -3.25 -11.26 -17.38
N LEU A 51 -2.75 -10.73 -16.27
CA LEU A 51 -2.74 -11.46 -15.00
C LEU A 51 -4.16 -11.71 -14.46
N TRP A 52 -5.08 -10.74 -14.63
CA TRP A 52 -6.48 -10.91 -14.30
C TRP A 52 -7.13 -12.03 -15.13
N VAL A 53 -6.92 -12.03 -16.46
CA VAL A 53 -7.41 -13.08 -17.36
C VAL A 53 -6.83 -14.45 -16.96
N ALA A 54 -5.52 -14.52 -16.72
CA ALA A 54 -4.86 -15.73 -16.26
C ALA A 54 -5.48 -16.26 -14.96
N ASN A 55 -5.82 -15.38 -14.01
CA ASN A 55 -6.48 -15.77 -12.75
C ASN A 55 -7.87 -16.39 -12.98
N GLN A 56 -8.65 -15.90 -13.95
CA GLN A 56 -9.93 -16.52 -14.30
C GLN A 56 -9.74 -17.95 -14.81
N PHE A 57 -8.83 -18.13 -15.78
CA PHE A 57 -8.55 -19.45 -16.34
C PHE A 57 -7.93 -20.42 -15.34
N ALA A 58 -7.04 -19.96 -14.47
CA ALA A 58 -6.35 -20.83 -13.52
C ALA A 58 -7.29 -21.36 -12.42
N ARG A 59 -8.42 -20.68 -12.15
CA ARG A 59 -9.45 -21.17 -11.23
C ARG A 59 -10.45 -22.10 -11.91
N TRP A 60 -10.77 -21.83 -13.17
CA TRP A 60 -11.80 -22.57 -13.91
C TRP A 60 -11.25 -23.83 -14.60
N ALA A 61 -10.20 -23.72 -15.41
CA ALA A 61 -9.74 -24.80 -16.29
C ALA A 61 -9.34 -26.08 -15.55
N PRO A 62 -8.58 -26.05 -14.42
CA PRO A 62 -8.24 -27.28 -13.71
C PRO A 62 -9.45 -28.05 -13.19
N VAL A 63 -10.47 -27.33 -12.67
CA VAL A 63 -11.69 -27.95 -12.13
C VAL A 63 -12.47 -28.64 -13.25
N THR A 64 -12.60 -27.98 -14.39
CA THR A 64 -13.29 -28.54 -15.57
C THR A 64 -12.58 -29.76 -16.11
N VAL A 65 -11.25 -29.72 -16.24
CA VAL A 65 -10.46 -30.87 -16.69
C VAL A 65 -10.58 -32.05 -15.74
N LEU A 66 -10.52 -31.82 -14.42
CA LEU A 66 -10.72 -32.87 -13.43
C LEU A 66 -12.09 -33.54 -13.56
N GLY A 67 -13.14 -32.76 -13.78
CA GLY A 67 -14.49 -33.28 -14.05
C GLY A 67 -14.56 -34.14 -15.33
N MET A 68 -13.96 -33.67 -16.42
CA MET A 68 -13.94 -34.40 -17.70
C MET A 68 -13.13 -35.71 -17.62
N LEU A 69 -11.98 -35.69 -16.95
CA LEU A 69 -11.13 -36.87 -16.76
C LEU A 69 -11.81 -37.94 -15.91
N SER A 70 -12.64 -37.55 -14.95
CA SER A 70 -13.39 -38.49 -14.10
C SER A 70 -14.51 -39.24 -14.85
N VAL A 71 -15.09 -38.65 -15.89
CA VAL A 71 -16.24 -39.25 -16.61
C VAL A 71 -15.79 -40.19 -17.73
N GLY A 72 -14.55 -40.08 -18.22
CA GLY A 72 -14.09 -40.75 -19.45
C GLY A 72 -12.92 -41.73 -19.32
N SER A 73 -12.48 -42.13 -18.13
CA SER A 73 -11.26 -42.95 -17.98
C SER A 73 -11.50 -44.45 -18.18
N THR A 74 -10.85 -45.05 -19.20
CA THR A 74 -10.70 -46.50 -19.37
C THR A 74 -9.44 -47.03 -18.66
N ALA A 75 -9.45 -48.30 -18.23
CA ALA A 75 -8.41 -48.92 -17.40
C ALA A 75 -6.98 -48.87 -18.00
N GLN A 76 -6.84 -48.79 -19.33
CA GLN A 76 -5.56 -48.81 -20.04
C GLN A 76 -4.86 -47.43 -20.11
N LYS A 77 -5.52 -46.34 -19.68
CA LYS A 77 -4.98 -44.95 -19.66
C LYS A 77 -4.83 -44.37 -18.26
N GLU A 78 -5.01 -45.18 -17.20
CA GLU A 78 -5.10 -44.69 -15.82
C GLU A 78 -3.83 -43.96 -15.33
N GLN A 79 -2.64 -44.35 -15.78
CA GLN A 79 -1.36 -43.74 -15.35
C GLN A 79 -1.19 -42.29 -15.83
N GLN A 80 -1.41 -42.03 -17.11
CA GLN A 80 -1.28 -40.69 -17.68
C GLN A 80 -2.37 -39.76 -17.14
N VAL A 81 -3.58 -40.30 -16.95
CA VAL A 81 -4.67 -39.60 -16.28
C VAL A 81 -4.29 -39.24 -14.84
N THR A 82 -3.61 -40.13 -14.10
CA THR A 82 -3.10 -39.84 -12.74
C THR A 82 -2.19 -38.60 -12.71
N LEU A 83 -1.24 -38.54 -13.64
CA LEU A 83 -0.33 -37.40 -13.76
C LEU A 83 -1.07 -36.12 -14.15
N TRP A 84 -2.02 -36.20 -15.09
CA TRP A 84 -2.83 -35.04 -15.50
C TRP A 84 -3.70 -34.52 -14.36
N VAL A 85 -4.31 -35.40 -13.57
CA VAL A 85 -5.03 -35.05 -12.33
C VAL A 85 -4.08 -34.32 -11.36
N ALA A 86 -2.86 -34.83 -11.16
CA ALA A 86 -1.87 -34.20 -10.30
C ALA A 86 -1.47 -32.79 -10.81
N PHE A 87 -1.23 -32.63 -12.11
CA PHE A 87 -0.91 -31.32 -12.69
C PHE A 87 -2.05 -30.31 -12.55
N MET A 88 -3.29 -30.74 -12.78
CA MET A 88 -4.45 -29.86 -12.61
C MET A 88 -4.57 -29.40 -11.15
N LEU A 89 -4.35 -30.30 -10.19
CA LEU A 89 -4.34 -29.94 -8.77
C LEU A 89 -3.22 -28.96 -8.41
N LEU A 90 -2.02 -29.18 -8.98
CA LEU A 90 -0.88 -28.28 -8.80
C LEU A 90 -1.18 -26.88 -9.36
N HIS A 91 -1.77 -26.82 -10.55
CA HIS A 91 -2.16 -25.55 -11.18
C HIS A 91 -3.24 -24.84 -10.35
N ALA A 92 -4.26 -25.57 -9.90
CA ALA A 92 -5.33 -25.06 -9.03
C ALA A 92 -4.79 -24.55 -7.67
N GLY A 93 -3.69 -25.14 -7.19
CA GLY A 93 -3.02 -24.73 -5.95
C GLY A 93 -2.31 -23.38 -6.04
N MET A 94 -2.18 -22.76 -7.23
CA MET A 94 -1.45 -21.52 -7.51
C MET A 94 0.06 -21.56 -7.18
N PRO A 95 0.91 -20.71 -7.78
CA PRO A 95 2.34 -20.63 -7.44
C PRO A 95 2.60 -19.93 -6.09
N ASP A 96 3.81 -20.06 -5.53
CA ASP A 96 4.11 -19.54 -4.18
C ASP A 96 4.04 -18.00 -4.05
N ASN A 97 4.29 -17.28 -5.15
CA ASN A 97 4.22 -15.81 -5.19
C ASN A 97 2.81 -15.25 -5.39
N PHE A 98 1.78 -16.10 -5.45
CA PHE A 98 0.41 -15.67 -5.74
C PHE A 98 -0.60 -16.59 -5.07
N THR A 99 -1.48 -16.04 -4.23
CA THR A 99 -2.58 -16.80 -3.61
C THR A 99 -3.94 -16.19 -3.88
N ALA A 100 -4.02 -14.86 -3.79
CA ALA A 100 -5.25 -14.11 -3.90
C ALA A 100 -5.10 -13.03 -4.98
N TYR A 101 -6.07 -12.94 -5.88
CA TYR A 101 -6.11 -11.84 -6.84
C TYR A 101 -6.63 -10.57 -6.17
N SER A 102 -7.61 -10.65 -5.28
CA SER A 102 -8.11 -9.49 -4.55
C SER A 102 -8.20 -9.77 -3.05
N LEU A 103 -8.38 -8.74 -2.22
CA LEU A 103 -8.51 -8.96 -0.78
C LEU A 103 -9.72 -9.85 -0.47
N GLU A 104 -10.78 -9.70 -1.27
CA GLU A 104 -12.03 -10.44 -1.16
C GLU A 104 -11.82 -11.96 -1.25
N ASP A 105 -10.82 -12.42 -2.00
CA ASP A 105 -10.46 -13.85 -2.04
C ASP A 105 -10.04 -14.38 -0.66
N THR A 106 -9.26 -13.60 0.09
CA THR A 106 -8.82 -13.96 1.45
C THR A 106 -9.95 -13.81 2.48
N VAL A 107 -10.82 -12.81 2.31
CA VAL A 107 -11.97 -12.56 3.19
C VAL A 107 -13.01 -13.67 3.03
N LEU A 108 -13.28 -14.09 1.80
CA LEU A 108 -14.20 -15.18 1.45
C LEU A 108 -13.58 -16.57 1.60
N SER A 109 -12.39 -16.68 2.20
CA SER A 109 -11.68 -17.96 2.34
C SER A 109 -12.57 -19.03 2.98
N ARG A 110 -13.41 -18.71 3.98
CA ARG A 110 -14.35 -19.69 4.58
C ARG A 110 -15.31 -20.33 3.56
N ARG A 111 -15.77 -19.59 2.54
CA ARG A 111 -16.61 -20.14 1.47
C ARG A 111 -15.78 -20.99 0.51
N GLN A 112 -14.59 -20.52 0.15
CA GLN A 112 -13.68 -21.25 -0.73
C GLN A 112 -13.26 -22.61 -0.12
N GLN A 113 -13.17 -22.70 1.21
CA GLN A 113 -12.90 -23.97 1.91
C GLN A 113 -13.89 -25.09 1.59
N ALA A 114 -15.19 -24.78 1.52
CA ALA A 114 -16.21 -25.78 1.21
C ALA A 114 -16.00 -26.33 -0.21
N GLY A 115 -15.65 -25.46 -1.15
CA GLY A 115 -15.29 -25.84 -2.52
C GLY A 115 -14.05 -26.75 -2.57
N VAL A 116 -13.01 -26.44 -1.80
CA VAL A 116 -11.79 -27.27 -1.70
C VAL A 116 -12.11 -28.67 -1.19
N TRP A 117 -12.93 -28.78 -0.13
CA TRP A 117 -13.35 -30.07 0.41
C TRP A 117 -14.17 -30.88 -0.59
N TYR A 118 -15.14 -30.25 -1.26
CA TYR A 118 -15.94 -30.91 -2.28
C TYR A 118 -15.07 -31.42 -3.44
N GLN A 119 -14.11 -30.60 -3.89
CA GLN A 119 -13.21 -30.96 -4.97
C GLN A 119 -12.20 -32.05 -4.59
N LEU A 120 -11.84 -32.18 -3.30
CA LEU A 120 -10.94 -33.23 -2.79
C LEU A 120 -11.63 -34.54 -2.44
N LEU A 121 -12.92 -34.52 -2.03
CA LEU A 121 -13.63 -35.68 -1.49
C LEU A 121 -14.79 -36.19 -2.36
N GLY A 122 -15.22 -35.47 -3.39
CA GLY A 122 -16.30 -35.91 -4.29
C GLY A 122 -16.01 -37.26 -4.98
N SER A 123 -17.04 -37.93 -5.50
CA SER A 123 -16.87 -39.22 -6.21
C SER A 123 -15.95 -39.14 -7.45
N ALA A 124 -15.84 -37.94 -8.03
CA ALA A 124 -14.97 -37.59 -9.15
C ALA A 124 -13.64 -36.91 -8.73
N SER A 125 -13.23 -37.05 -7.46
CA SER A 125 -12.12 -36.31 -6.87
C SER A 125 -10.78 -37.07 -6.88
N PRO A 126 -9.64 -36.39 -6.61
CA PRO A 126 -8.32 -37.00 -6.66
C PRO A 126 -8.06 -38.05 -5.56
N VAL A 127 -8.77 -37.97 -4.42
CA VAL A 127 -8.52 -38.85 -3.26
C VAL A 127 -9.03 -40.27 -3.49
N PRO A 128 -10.28 -40.52 -3.93
CA PRO A 128 -10.73 -41.86 -4.31
C PRO A 128 -9.88 -42.47 -5.42
N PHE A 129 -9.45 -41.66 -6.38
CA PHE A 129 -8.57 -42.09 -7.46
C PHE A 129 -7.19 -42.54 -6.92
N LEU A 130 -6.62 -41.79 -5.96
CA LEU A 130 -5.40 -42.16 -5.27
C LEU A 130 -5.56 -43.47 -4.47
N VAL A 131 -6.66 -43.62 -3.73
CA VAL A 131 -6.94 -44.84 -2.95
C VAL A 131 -7.08 -46.05 -3.87
N LYS A 132 -7.76 -45.91 -5.01
CA LYS A 132 -7.85 -46.96 -6.03
C LYS A 132 -6.46 -47.38 -6.53
N ASN A 133 -5.62 -46.42 -6.89
CA ASN A 133 -4.26 -46.70 -7.37
C ASN A 133 -3.40 -47.40 -6.31
N VAL A 134 -3.44 -46.94 -5.06
CA VAL A 134 -2.69 -47.54 -3.95
C VAL A 134 -3.19 -48.95 -3.64
N SER A 135 -4.51 -49.16 -3.62
CA SER A 135 -5.11 -50.49 -3.43
C SER A 135 -4.65 -51.48 -4.51
N PHE A 136 -4.65 -51.04 -5.77
CA PHE A 136 -4.18 -51.84 -6.90
C PHE A 136 -2.69 -52.21 -6.79
N ILE A 137 -1.83 -51.29 -6.36
CA ILE A 137 -0.40 -51.57 -6.11
C ILE A 137 -0.23 -52.66 -5.05
N ILE A 138 -1.00 -52.56 -3.96
CA ILE A 138 -0.92 -53.50 -2.83
C ILE A 138 -1.43 -54.89 -3.23
N SER A 139 -2.47 -54.96 -4.07
CA SER A 139 -3.10 -56.24 -4.44
C SER A 139 -2.36 -56.99 -5.57
N ASN A 140 -1.82 -56.29 -6.57
CA ASN A 140 -1.37 -56.91 -7.82
C ASN A 140 0.15 -56.92 -8.03
N GLY A 141 0.94 -56.38 -7.10
CA GLY A 141 2.40 -56.24 -7.26
C GLY A 141 2.74 -55.01 -8.10
N GLY A 142 3.51 -54.08 -7.51
CA GLY A 142 3.57 -52.70 -7.97
C GLY A 142 4.35 -52.44 -9.28
N ASP A 143 3.71 -51.74 -10.21
CA ASP A 143 4.40 -50.95 -11.24
C ASP A 143 5.02 -49.70 -10.58
N ALA A 144 6.34 -49.57 -10.69
CA ALA A 144 7.10 -48.44 -10.14
C ALA A 144 6.57 -47.08 -10.65
N MET A 145 6.10 -47.02 -11.90
CA MET A 145 5.52 -45.79 -12.46
C MET A 145 4.21 -45.40 -11.75
N LEU A 146 3.35 -46.38 -11.47
CA LEU A 146 2.06 -46.13 -10.81
C LEU A 146 2.28 -45.70 -9.36
N GLY A 147 3.29 -46.25 -8.70
CA GLY A 147 3.77 -45.81 -7.38
C GLY A 147 4.22 -44.35 -7.38
N VAL A 148 5.13 -43.98 -8.29
CA VAL A 148 5.65 -42.60 -8.36
C VAL A 148 4.57 -41.59 -8.79
N SER A 149 3.69 -41.96 -9.73
CA SER A 149 2.55 -41.12 -10.12
C SER A 149 1.60 -40.87 -8.95
N SER A 150 1.40 -41.87 -8.08
CA SER A 150 0.62 -41.74 -6.86
C SER A 150 1.30 -40.82 -5.83
N VAL A 151 2.64 -40.90 -5.70
CA VAL A 151 3.41 -39.97 -4.85
C VAL A 151 3.30 -38.53 -5.37
N VAL A 152 3.43 -38.31 -6.68
CA VAL A 152 3.23 -36.99 -7.30
C VAL A 152 1.81 -36.47 -7.04
N LEU A 153 0.81 -37.34 -7.13
CA LEU A 153 -0.58 -36.97 -6.81
C LEU A 153 -0.77 -36.62 -5.33
N LEU A 154 -0.18 -37.37 -4.38
CA LEU A 154 -0.16 -37.02 -2.95
C LEU A 154 0.45 -35.63 -2.71
N MET A 155 1.58 -35.35 -3.34
CA MET A 155 2.25 -34.06 -3.23
C MET A 155 1.41 -32.93 -3.84
N ALA A 156 0.74 -33.20 -4.96
CA ALA A 156 -0.19 -32.26 -5.58
C ALA A 156 -1.39 -31.97 -4.67
N ILE A 157 -1.95 -32.97 -3.98
CA ILE A 157 -3.01 -32.79 -2.97
C ILE A 157 -2.51 -31.90 -1.83
N GLY A 158 -1.31 -32.17 -1.32
CA GLY A 158 -0.69 -31.35 -0.27
C GLY A 158 -0.49 -29.89 -0.69
N LYS A 159 0.01 -29.64 -1.90
CA LYS A 159 0.20 -28.29 -2.45
C LYS A 159 -1.12 -27.57 -2.76
N TYR A 160 -2.11 -28.30 -3.25
CA TYR A 160 -3.46 -27.77 -3.47
C TYR A 160 -4.08 -27.31 -2.14
N TRP A 161 -4.03 -28.18 -1.12
CA TRP A 161 -4.45 -27.84 0.25
C TRP A 161 -3.68 -26.64 0.82
N GLU A 162 -2.36 -26.60 0.62
CA GLU A 162 -1.54 -25.48 1.08
C GLU A 162 -1.99 -24.13 0.49
N GLY A 163 -2.19 -24.07 -0.83
CA GLY A 163 -2.56 -22.84 -1.53
C GLY A 163 -4.04 -22.47 -1.36
N ALA A 164 -4.94 -23.41 -1.65
CA ALA A 164 -6.38 -23.16 -1.70
C ALA A 164 -7.06 -23.16 -0.32
N TYR A 165 -6.44 -23.74 0.71
CA TYR A 165 -6.98 -23.76 2.06
C TYR A 165 -6.12 -22.96 3.05
N GLN A 166 -4.86 -23.38 3.29
CA GLN A 166 -4.06 -22.81 4.37
C GLN A 166 -3.62 -21.37 4.11
N ALA A 167 -3.17 -21.05 2.90
CA ALA A 167 -2.63 -19.73 2.60
C ALA A 167 -3.72 -18.66 2.65
N LEU A 168 -4.89 -18.94 2.08
CA LEU A 168 -6.05 -18.05 2.14
C LEU A 168 -6.56 -17.86 3.58
N MET A 169 -6.46 -18.89 4.42
CA MET A 169 -6.80 -18.79 5.84
C MET A 169 -5.85 -17.90 6.62
N GLN A 170 -4.55 -18.01 6.37
CA GLN A 170 -3.54 -17.20 7.05
C GLN A 170 -3.50 -15.77 6.55
N GLY A 171 -3.83 -15.52 5.28
CA GLY A 171 -3.95 -14.19 4.70
C GLY A 171 -5.18 -13.40 5.19
N ASN A 172 -6.17 -14.07 5.78
CA ASN A 172 -7.37 -13.40 6.30
C ASN A 172 -7.06 -12.66 7.62
N LEU A 173 -7.22 -11.33 7.61
CA LEU A 173 -6.93 -10.47 8.76
C LEU A 173 -7.70 -10.86 10.04
N LYS A 174 -8.97 -11.29 9.93
CA LYS A 174 -9.77 -11.73 11.09
C LYS A 174 -9.19 -13.00 11.73
N ASN A 175 -8.70 -13.92 10.90
CA ASN A 175 -8.04 -15.12 11.39
C ASN A 175 -6.71 -14.79 12.07
N MET A 176 -5.90 -13.90 11.46
CA MET A 176 -4.68 -13.40 12.09
C MET A 176 -4.97 -12.78 13.46
N GLN A 177 -6.03 -11.98 13.56
CA GLN A 177 -6.47 -11.38 14.82
C GLN A 177 -6.83 -12.44 15.87
N SER A 178 -7.64 -13.43 15.50
CA SER A 178 -8.04 -14.51 16.43
C SER A 178 -6.84 -15.35 16.88
N SER A 179 -5.88 -15.60 15.97
CA SER A 179 -4.64 -16.32 16.26
C SER A 179 -3.75 -15.53 17.23
N ARG A 180 -3.59 -14.22 17.01
CA ARG A 180 -2.84 -13.32 17.89
C ARG A 180 -3.46 -13.26 19.29
N LYS A 181 -4.79 -13.14 19.39
CA LYS A 181 -5.53 -13.19 20.67
C LYS A 181 -5.27 -14.49 21.44
N LYS A 182 -5.37 -15.64 20.78
CA LYS A 182 -5.07 -16.97 21.37
C LYS A 182 -3.61 -17.08 21.84
N MET A 183 -2.67 -16.53 21.07
CA MET A 183 -1.25 -16.57 21.43
C MET A 183 -0.94 -15.70 22.65
N LYS A 184 -1.55 -14.51 22.77
CA LYS A 184 -1.42 -13.66 23.96
C LYS A 184 -1.97 -14.33 25.22
N MET A 185 -3.12 -15.00 25.12
CA MET A 185 -3.69 -15.76 26.26
C MET A 185 -2.78 -16.90 26.74
N LYS A 186 -1.98 -17.49 25.84
CA LYS A 186 -1.09 -18.61 26.15
C LYS A 186 0.27 -18.17 26.70
N ASN A 187 0.77 -17.02 26.29
CA ASN A 187 2.07 -16.51 26.69
C ASN A 187 1.91 -15.22 27.52
N ASN A 188 2.03 -15.34 28.84
CA ASN A 188 2.17 -14.18 29.74
C ASN A 188 3.59 -13.59 29.76
N SER A 189 4.55 -14.13 28.96
CA SER A 189 5.89 -13.54 28.88
C SER A 189 5.92 -12.43 27.83
N THR A 190 6.01 -11.20 28.32
CA THR A 190 6.32 -9.98 27.58
C THR A 190 7.60 -10.19 26.77
N LYS A 191 7.49 -10.39 25.46
CA LYS A 191 8.68 -10.43 24.61
C LYS A 191 9.10 -8.99 24.40
N SER A 192 10.19 -8.58 25.04
CA SER A 192 10.75 -7.24 24.91
C SER A 192 10.99 -6.93 23.43
N VAL A 193 10.25 -5.97 22.88
CA VAL A 193 10.52 -5.38 21.56
C VAL A 193 11.79 -4.55 21.75
N ARG A 194 12.96 -5.18 21.69
CA ARG A 194 14.24 -4.54 22.05
C ARG A 194 15.32 -4.71 20.99
N ASN A 195 16.04 -3.61 20.78
CA ASN A 195 17.39 -3.47 20.21
C ASN A 195 17.61 -3.45 18.68
N SER A 196 16.67 -3.83 17.81
CA SER A 196 16.97 -3.95 16.37
C SER A 196 17.23 -2.60 15.66
N LEU A 197 16.45 -1.55 15.96
CA LEU A 197 16.67 -0.21 15.39
C LEU A 197 18.02 0.39 15.82
N GLN A 198 18.44 0.14 17.08
CA GLN A 198 19.76 0.53 17.57
C GLN A 198 20.89 -0.32 16.98
N ILE A 199 20.71 -1.63 16.76
CA ILE A 199 21.72 -2.48 16.10
C ILE A 199 21.99 -1.99 14.67
N ALA A 200 20.95 -1.57 13.94
CA ALA A 200 21.11 -0.93 12.63
C ALA A 200 21.77 0.47 12.70
N ARG A 201 21.69 1.17 13.85
CA ARG A 201 22.30 2.49 14.09
C ARG A 201 23.73 2.43 14.63
N ARG A 202 24.12 1.38 15.37
CA ARG A 202 25.35 1.32 16.17
C ARG A 202 26.65 1.13 15.38
N GLY A 203 26.56 0.82 14.09
CA GLY A 203 27.71 0.38 13.29
C GLY A 203 28.62 1.46 12.72
N GLY A 204 28.32 2.76 12.87
CA GLY A 204 29.08 3.88 12.26
C GLY A 204 29.08 3.91 10.72
N ARG A 205 28.75 2.80 10.06
CA ARG A 205 28.60 2.62 8.61
C ARG A 205 27.12 2.58 8.25
N GLU A 206 26.73 3.20 7.14
CA GLU A 206 25.33 3.17 6.69
C GLU A 206 24.83 1.73 6.55
N PRO A 207 23.68 1.38 7.18
CA PRO A 207 23.16 0.03 7.15
C PRO A 207 22.72 -0.33 5.73
N ASN A 208 23.17 -1.49 5.24
CA ASN A 208 22.77 -2.00 3.93
C ASN A 208 21.26 -2.33 3.91
N ASP A 209 20.61 -2.26 2.75
CA ASP A 209 19.18 -2.55 2.57
C ASP A 209 18.76 -3.90 3.16
N GLU A 210 19.65 -4.89 3.18
CA GLU A 210 19.42 -6.19 3.82
C GLU A 210 19.28 -6.08 5.34
N GLN A 211 20.09 -5.26 6.01
CA GLN A 211 20.00 -5.03 7.45
C GLN A 211 18.71 -4.26 7.79
N ILE A 212 18.34 -3.28 6.96
CA ILE A 212 17.08 -2.56 7.10
C ILE A 212 15.90 -3.51 6.97
N LEU A 213 15.97 -4.45 6.02
CA LEU A 213 14.93 -5.45 5.82
C LEU A 213 14.82 -6.46 6.97
N LEU A 214 15.93 -6.80 7.62
CA LEU A 214 15.93 -7.61 8.84
C LEU A 214 15.33 -6.82 10.02
N ALA A 215 15.66 -5.53 10.17
CA ALA A 215 15.03 -4.67 11.16
C ALA A 215 13.51 -4.55 10.93
N ALA A 216 13.05 -4.51 9.67
CA ALA A 216 11.64 -4.55 9.31
C ALA A 216 10.97 -5.89 9.71
N HIS A 217 11.67 -7.03 9.66
CA HIS A 217 11.13 -8.30 10.18
C HIS A 217 10.92 -8.27 11.69
N ASP A 218 11.85 -7.64 12.42
CA ASP A 218 11.77 -7.54 13.87
C ASP A 218 10.64 -6.61 14.33
N MET A 219 10.35 -5.55 13.56
CA MET A 219 9.30 -4.58 13.86
C MET A 219 7.96 -4.89 13.18
N LEU A 220 7.89 -5.89 12.30
CA LEU A 220 6.68 -6.27 11.55
C LEU A 220 5.47 -6.53 12.45
N ASP A 221 5.68 -6.95 13.69
CA ASP A 221 4.59 -7.15 14.65
C ASP A 221 3.80 -5.85 14.92
N ILE A 222 4.43 -4.67 14.88
CA ILE A 222 3.74 -3.35 14.99
C ILE A 222 2.77 -3.17 13.82
N THR A 223 3.27 -3.31 12.60
CA THR A 223 2.47 -3.17 11.38
C THR A 223 1.36 -4.21 11.35
N LYS A 224 1.70 -5.46 11.68
CA LYS A 224 0.74 -6.56 11.70
C LYS A 224 -0.38 -6.29 12.70
N ASP A 225 -0.03 -5.89 13.92
CA ASP A 225 -0.98 -5.56 14.99
C ASP A 225 -1.88 -4.37 14.58
N ALA A 226 -1.34 -3.38 13.85
CA ALA A 226 -2.13 -2.29 13.27
C ALA A 226 -3.15 -2.77 12.21
N PHE A 227 -2.77 -3.69 11.31
CA PHE A 227 -3.67 -4.25 10.29
C PHE A 227 -4.79 -5.13 10.86
N ILE A 228 -4.61 -5.68 12.07
CA ILE A 228 -5.63 -6.52 12.74
C ILE A 228 -6.37 -5.80 13.87
N ASP A 229 -6.18 -4.47 14.00
CA ASP A 229 -6.69 -3.65 15.10
C ASP A 229 -6.45 -4.27 16.49
N PHE A 230 -5.20 -4.67 16.72
CA PHE A 230 -4.76 -5.24 17.99
C PHE A 230 -3.89 -4.21 18.72
N LEU A 231 -4.43 -3.63 19.80
CA LEU A 231 -3.69 -2.69 20.66
C LEU A 231 -3.20 -3.43 21.91
N ASP A 232 -1.89 -3.58 22.06
CA ASP A 232 -1.31 -4.07 23.30
C ASP A 232 -1.07 -2.90 24.26
N GLN A 233 -1.95 -2.76 25.26
CA GLN A 233 -1.92 -1.64 26.21
C GLN A 233 -0.86 -1.79 27.33
N ASN A 234 -0.25 -2.97 27.47
CA ASN A 234 0.53 -3.32 28.67
C ASN A 234 2.05 -3.06 28.57
N ASN A 235 2.58 -2.66 27.41
CA ASN A 235 4.04 -2.56 27.18
C ASN A 235 4.59 -1.12 27.17
N ALA A 236 3.78 -0.14 27.57
CA ALA A 236 4.04 1.27 27.26
C ALA A 236 5.12 1.95 28.14
N ASP A 237 5.75 1.22 29.07
CA ASP A 237 6.64 1.81 30.07
C ASP A 237 8.15 1.61 29.77
N GLU A 238 8.52 0.82 28.77
CA GLU A 238 9.93 0.56 28.40
C GLU A 238 10.31 0.95 26.96
N GLN A 239 9.45 1.67 26.23
CA GLN A 239 9.66 1.89 24.80
C GLN A 239 10.66 3.04 24.50
N GLU A 240 11.61 2.78 23.59
CA GLU A 240 12.57 3.79 23.14
C GLU A 240 11.92 4.80 22.19
N ALA A 241 12.13 6.10 22.47
CA ALA A 241 11.55 7.19 21.69
C ALA A 241 12.28 7.43 20.36
N LEU A 242 11.48 7.63 19.30
CA LEU A 242 11.94 7.98 17.95
C LEU A 242 12.67 9.32 17.92
N SER A 243 13.45 9.51 16.85
CA SER A 243 14.14 10.77 16.56
C SER A 243 13.15 11.92 16.48
N ASP A 244 13.55 13.08 17.00
CA ASP A 244 12.83 14.34 16.83
C ASP A 244 12.73 14.74 15.36
N THR A 245 13.65 14.28 14.52
CA THR A 245 13.69 14.57 13.09
C THR A 245 13.16 13.40 12.28
N TRP A 246 12.64 13.69 11.07
CA TRP A 246 12.32 12.65 10.11
C TRP A 246 13.58 11.86 9.75
N ASP A 247 13.45 10.53 9.60
CA ASP A 247 14.55 9.61 9.28
C ASP A 247 14.18 8.78 8.03
N GLU A 248 14.95 8.93 6.94
CA GLU A 248 14.78 8.16 5.70
C GLU A 248 14.83 6.64 5.95
N LYS A 249 15.56 6.21 6.99
CA LYS A 249 15.63 4.79 7.37
C LYS A 249 14.30 4.29 7.90
N LEU A 250 13.61 5.07 8.74
CA LEU A 250 12.29 4.70 9.25
C LEU A 250 11.28 4.56 8.11
N TYR A 251 11.29 5.51 7.16
CA TYR A 251 10.48 5.41 5.94
C TYR A 251 10.79 4.13 5.16
N THR A 252 12.06 3.81 4.98
CA THR A 252 12.49 2.59 4.29
C THR A 252 12.04 1.33 5.02
N VAL A 253 12.13 1.30 6.35
CA VAL A 253 11.64 0.18 7.16
C VAL A 253 10.12 0.02 6.98
N VAL A 254 9.33 1.09 7.15
CA VAL A 254 7.87 1.03 6.97
C VAL A 254 7.49 0.50 5.59
N ASN A 255 8.17 0.93 4.53
CA ASN A 255 7.93 0.40 3.20
C ASN A 255 8.23 -1.09 3.09
N MET A 256 9.34 -1.55 3.68
CA MET A 256 9.69 -2.96 3.72
C MET A 256 8.68 -3.77 4.56
N GLU A 257 8.16 -3.23 5.67
CA GLU A 257 7.11 -3.84 6.48
C GLU A 257 5.80 -4.01 5.70
N LEU A 258 5.33 -2.97 5.00
CA LEU A 258 4.15 -3.05 4.13
C LEU A 258 4.31 -4.10 3.03
N SER A 259 5.53 -4.21 2.52
CA SER A 259 5.97 -5.25 1.61
C SER A 259 5.84 -6.66 2.19
N LEU A 260 6.20 -6.84 3.47
CA LEU A 260 6.07 -8.11 4.18
C LEU A 260 4.60 -8.40 4.49
N MET A 261 3.79 -7.38 4.79
CA MET A 261 2.34 -7.51 4.91
C MET A 261 1.70 -7.98 3.59
N TYR A 262 2.16 -7.47 2.43
CA TYR A 262 1.76 -8.01 1.13
C TYR A 262 2.08 -9.51 1.00
N ASP A 263 3.31 -9.91 1.37
CA ASP A 263 3.72 -11.31 1.32
C ASP A 263 2.81 -12.20 2.21
N LEU A 264 2.37 -11.71 3.37
CA LEU A 264 1.45 -12.43 4.27
C LEU A 264 0.02 -12.56 3.73
N ILE A 265 -0.51 -11.51 3.07
CA ILE A 265 -1.92 -11.46 2.64
C ILE A 265 -2.12 -12.09 1.24
N TYR A 266 -1.23 -11.79 0.29
CA TYR A 266 -1.44 -12.08 -1.14
C TYR A 266 -0.55 -13.19 -1.70
N THR A 267 0.35 -13.75 -0.90
CA THR A 267 1.25 -14.84 -1.31
C THR A 267 1.24 -15.99 -0.31
N LYS A 268 1.92 -17.09 -0.64
CA LYS A 268 2.01 -18.25 0.26
C LYS A 268 3.03 -18.08 1.38
N ALA A 269 3.69 -16.92 1.51
CA ALA A 269 4.83 -16.74 2.41
C ALA A 269 4.53 -17.19 3.87
N ALA A 270 3.33 -16.90 4.38
CA ALA A 270 2.92 -17.29 5.73
C ALA A 270 2.94 -18.82 5.95
N VAL A 271 2.63 -19.60 4.91
CA VAL A 271 2.56 -21.07 4.97
C VAL A 271 3.88 -21.72 4.53
N VAL A 272 4.50 -21.18 3.47
CA VAL A 272 5.79 -21.63 2.92
C VAL A 272 6.84 -21.69 4.01
N HIS A 273 6.93 -20.64 4.82
CA HIS A 273 7.97 -20.47 5.83
C HIS A 273 7.64 -21.17 7.16
N SER A 274 6.87 -22.26 7.08
CA SER A 274 6.62 -23.22 8.16
C SER A 274 7.44 -24.49 7.96
N TRP A 275 7.62 -25.29 9.02
CA TRP A 275 8.32 -26.59 8.92
C TRP A 275 7.71 -27.50 7.85
N LYS A 276 6.37 -27.62 7.80
CA LYS A 276 5.66 -28.43 6.81
C LYS A 276 5.86 -27.89 5.39
N GLY A 277 5.85 -26.56 5.23
CA GLY A 277 6.07 -25.90 3.94
C GLY A 277 7.45 -26.17 3.34
N TYR A 278 8.51 -26.16 4.16
CA TYR A 278 9.87 -26.49 3.71
C TYR A 278 10.01 -27.96 3.32
N VAL A 279 9.47 -28.88 4.12
CA VAL A 279 9.49 -30.32 3.81
C VAL A 279 8.79 -30.59 2.47
N LEU A 280 7.62 -29.98 2.24
CA LEU A 280 6.87 -30.13 0.99
C LEU A 280 7.68 -29.64 -0.23
N ARG A 281 8.41 -28.54 -0.10
CA ARG A 281 9.25 -27.95 -1.17
C ARG A 281 10.53 -28.71 -1.43
N PHE A 282 11.06 -29.41 -0.43
CA PHE A 282 12.24 -30.27 -0.61
C PHE A 282 11.85 -31.62 -1.24
N ALA A 283 10.75 -32.22 -0.79
CA ALA A 283 10.28 -33.51 -1.31
C ALA A 283 9.75 -33.42 -2.75
N SER A 284 9.13 -32.30 -3.13
CA SER A 284 8.44 -32.19 -4.43
C SER A 284 9.35 -32.27 -5.65
N PRO A 285 10.50 -31.56 -5.74
CA PRO A 285 11.43 -31.72 -6.86
C PRO A 285 11.91 -33.16 -7.00
N ILE A 286 12.20 -33.85 -5.89
CA ILE A 286 12.68 -35.24 -5.91
C ILE A 286 11.62 -36.16 -6.52
N ALA A 287 10.37 -36.04 -6.07
CA ALA A 287 9.25 -36.80 -6.63
C ALA A 287 9.01 -36.47 -8.12
N ALA A 288 9.09 -35.19 -8.50
CA ALA A 288 8.93 -34.74 -9.88
C ALA A 288 10.04 -35.26 -10.81
N THR A 289 11.30 -35.23 -10.36
CA THR A 289 12.43 -35.77 -11.11
C THR A 289 12.32 -37.28 -11.26
N ALA A 290 11.94 -38.01 -10.19
CA ALA A 290 11.68 -39.44 -10.27
C ALA A 290 10.57 -39.76 -11.28
N ALA A 291 9.48 -39.00 -11.27
CA ALA A 291 8.39 -39.15 -12.23
C ALA A 291 8.83 -38.85 -13.67
N PHE A 292 9.66 -37.82 -13.87
CA PHE A 292 10.22 -37.49 -15.18
C PHE A 292 11.11 -38.62 -15.72
N VAL A 293 12.02 -39.16 -14.90
CA VAL A 293 12.93 -40.24 -15.30
C VAL A 293 12.16 -41.53 -15.55
N LEU A 294 11.23 -41.92 -14.68
CA LEU A 294 10.43 -43.12 -14.90
C LEU A 294 9.55 -42.97 -16.15
N PHE A 295 8.91 -41.82 -16.34
CA PHE A 295 8.14 -41.53 -17.56
C PHE A 295 9.00 -41.61 -18.82
N TRP A 296 10.27 -41.20 -18.75
CA TRP A 296 11.21 -41.36 -19.85
C TRP A 296 11.51 -42.83 -20.17
N LEU A 297 11.65 -43.68 -19.14
CA LEU A 297 12.03 -45.09 -19.29
C LEU A 297 10.89 -46.04 -19.67
N HIS A 298 9.62 -45.62 -19.50
CA HIS A 298 8.46 -46.47 -19.75
C HIS A 298 8.02 -46.47 -21.23
N SER A 299 7.64 -47.64 -21.75
CA SER A 299 7.15 -47.80 -23.13
C SER A 299 5.92 -46.92 -23.41
N LYS A 300 5.85 -46.35 -24.61
CA LYS A 300 4.76 -45.45 -25.05
C LYS A 300 3.79 -46.14 -26.01
N GLU A 301 3.85 -47.46 -26.11
CA GLU A 301 2.98 -48.25 -26.96
C GLU A 301 1.50 -48.01 -26.61
N GLY A 302 0.70 -47.63 -27.61
CA GLY A 302 -0.73 -47.35 -27.46
C GLY A 302 -1.11 -45.96 -26.92
N GLN A 303 -0.15 -45.09 -26.58
CA GLN A 303 -0.42 -43.71 -26.19
C GLN A 303 -0.40 -42.77 -27.41
N ALA A 304 -1.31 -41.78 -27.42
CA ALA A 304 -1.30 -40.78 -28.48
C ALA A 304 -0.08 -39.86 -28.33
N THR A 305 0.62 -39.61 -29.43
CA THR A 305 1.84 -38.78 -29.47
C THR A 305 1.65 -37.40 -28.84
N ALA A 306 0.50 -36.77 -29.08
CA ALA A 306 0.16 -35.48 -28.49
C ALA A 306 0.08 -35.52 -26.95
N ASP A 307 -0.49 -36.57 -26.37
CA ASP A 307 -0.60 -36.70 -24.90
C ASP A 307 0.78 -36.91 -24.28
N VAL A 308 1.65 -37.68 -24.94
CA VAL A 308 3.05 -37.91 -24.53
C VAL A 308 3.83 -36.59 -24.52
N VAL A 309 3.75 -35.80 -25.60
CA VAL A 309 4.42 -34.49 -25.71
C VAL A 309 3.94 -33.53 -24.61
N ILE A 310 2.62 -33.43 -24.41
CA ILE A 310 2.05 -32.57 -23.35
C ILE A 310 2.58 -33.00 -21.97
N THR A 311 2.64 -34.30 -21.71
CA THR A 311 3.09 -34.85 -20.42
C THR A 311 4.56 -34.53 -20.16
N TYR A 312 5.43 -34.63 -21.17
CA TYR A 312 6.83 -34.21 -21.05
C TYR A 312 6.98 -32.72 -20.73
N VAL A 313 6.22 -31.86 -21.41
CA VAL A 313 6.23 -30.40 -21.16
C VAL A 313 5.80 -30.10 -19.73
N LEU A 314 4.75 -30.75 -19.22
CA LEU A 314 4.25 -30.56 -17.87
C LEU A 314 5.24 -31.06 -16.80
N LEU A 315 5.85 -32.25 -16.99
CA LEU A 315 6.84 -32.78 -16.05
C LEU A 315 8.10 -31.93 -16.01
N ALA A 316 8.64 -31.52 -17.16
CA ALA A 316 9.80 -30.64 -17.23
C ALA A 316 9.51 -29.28 -16.56
N GLY A 317 8.34 -28.70 -16.85
CA GLY A 317 7.87 -27.48 -16.22
C GLY A 317 7.76 -27.62 -14.70
N MET A 318 7.19 -28.72 -14.20
CA MET A 318 7.06 -29.00 -12.77
C MET A 318 8.43 -29.05 -12.07
N VAL A 319 9.40 -29.79 -12.62
CA VAL A 319 10.76 -29.88 -12.04
C VAL A 319 11.42 -28.51 -11.96
N ILE A 320 11.38 -27.75 -13.06
CA ILE A 320 12.00 -26.41 -13.13
C ILE A 320 11.35 -25.45 -12.12
N LEU A 321 10.01 -25.44 -12.06
CA LEU A 321 9.27 -24.56 -11.14
C LEU A 321 9.50 -24.95 -9.68
N ASP A 322 9.50 -26.24 -9.35
CA ASP A 322 9.73 -26.70 -7.98
C ASP A 322 11.14 -26.37 -7.47
N ILE A 323 12.17 -26.55 -8.31
CA ILE A 323 13.54 -26.13 -7.99
C ILE A 323 13.59 -24.61 -7.78
N LYS A 324 12.96 -23.83 -8.66
CA LYS A 324 12.88 -22.37 -8.54
C LYS A 324 12.25 -21.93 -7.22
N TRP A 325 11.13 -22.54 -6.81
CA TRP A 325 10.44 -22.19 -5.57
C TRP A 325 11.24 -22.61 -4.32
N LEU A 326 11.89 -23.77 -4.35
CA LEU A 326 12.79 -24.21 -3.28
C LEU A 326 13.95 -23.22 -3.09
N LEU A 327 14.64 -22.85 -4.17
CA LEU A 327 15.75 -21.90 -4.11
C LEU A 327 15.31 -20.53 -3.60
N ARG A 328 14.16 -20.03 -4.08
CA ARG A 328 13.57 -18.77 -3.61
C ARG A 328 13.18 -18.82 -2.13
N ALA A 329 12.67 -19.96 -1.65
CA ALA A 329 12.28 -20.13 -0.25
C ALA A 329 13.50 -20.12 0.68
N VAL A 330 14.58 -20.83 0.33
CA VAL A 330 15.81 -20.91 1.14
C VAL A 330 16.58 -19.57 1.15
N ALA A 331 16.60 -18.84 0.03
CA ALA A 331 17.24 -17.52 -0.06
C ALA A 331 16.43 -16.39 0.60
N SER A 332 15.18 -16.63 0.99
CA SER A 332 14.25 -15.60 1.45
C SER A 332 14.59 -15.09 2.87
N THR A 333 14.30 -13.81 3.15
CA THR A 333 14.45 -13.25 4.50
C THR A 333 13.56 -13.93 5.54
N TRP A 334 12.46 -14.53 5.10
CA TRP A 334 11.59 -15.29 5.99
C TRP A 334 12.27 -16.58 6.46
N PHE A 335 13.13 -17.21 5.64
CA PHE A 335 13.95 -18.35 6.08
C PHE A 335 14.97 -17.94 7.14
N TYR A 336 15.58 -16.76 6.98
CA TYR A 336 16.42 -16.17 8.03
C TYR A 336 15.64 -16.02 9.35
N SER A 337 14.50 -15.32 9.33
CA SER A 337 13.66 -15.11 10.53
C SER A 337 13.16 -16.43 11.13
N PHE A 338 12.88 -17.44 10.28
CA PHE A 338 12.47 -18.77 10.73
C PHE A 338 13.57 -19.51 11.49
N LEU A 339 14.82 -19.44 11.00
CA LEU A 339 15.97 -20.06 11.66
C LEU A 339 16.37 -19.30 12.93
N ASP A 340 16.34 -17.97 12.91
CA ASP A 340 16.65 -17.10 14.06
C ASP A 340 15.73 -17.39 15.26
N LYS A 341 14.44 -17.66 15.00
CA LYS A 341 13.48 -18.11 16.02
C LYS A 341 13.79 -19.50 16.60
N ARG A 342 14.77 -20.24 16.07
CA ARG A 342 15.15 -21.61 16.45
C ARG A 342 16.68 -21.73 16.67
N PRO A 343 17.23 -21.04 17.68
CA PRO A 343 18.68 -20.97 17.89
C PRO A 343 19.31 -22.34 18.20
N ARG A 344 18.52 -23.28 18.75
CA ARG A 344 18.97 -24.65 19.06
C ARG A 344 19.07 -25.58 17.85
N SER A 345 18.68 -25.13 16.66
CA SER A 345 18.77 -25.96 15.46
C SER A 345 20.20 -25.98 14.91
N TRP A 346 20.69 -27.14 14.47
CA TRP A 346 21.99 -27.24 13.81
C TRP A 346 22.07 -26.34 12.57
N LEU A 347 20.96 -26.19 11.84
CA LEU A 347 20.85 -25.29 10.68
C LEU A 347 21.11 -23.82 11.05
N HIS A 348 20.68 -23.36 12.22
CA HIS A 348 20.98 -22.00 12.68
C HIS A 348 22.50 -21.79 12.80
N HIS A 349 23.21 -22.67 13.49
CA HIS A 349 24.66 -22.57 13.61
C HIS A 349 25.38 -22.75 12.26
N ALA A 350 24.96 -23.73 11.47
CA ALA A 350 25.60 -24.06 10.21
C ALA A 350 25.41 -23.01 9.11
N LEU A 351 24.27 -22.29 9.08
CA LEU A 351 23.93 -21.34 8.02
C LEU A 351 23.98 -19.87 8.45
N LEU A 352 23.51 -19.53 9.65
CA LEU A 352 23.45 -18.14 10.14
C LEU A 352 24.76 -17.74 10.81
N CYS A 353 25.20 -18.47 11.84
CA CYS A 353 26.42 -18.13 12.59
C CYS A 353 27.67 -18.19 11.71
N SER A 354 27.73 -19.12 10.76
CA SER A 354 28.81 -19.22 9.78
C SER A 354 28.79 -18.14 8.69
N GLY A 355 27.72 -17.35 8.61
CA GLY A 355 27.49 -16.37 7.53
C GLY A 355 27.19 -16.98 6.16
N LYS A 356 27.17 -18.32 6.01
CA LYS A 356 26.97 -19.02 4.73
C LYS A 356 25.64 -18.68 4.07
N TRP A 357 24.58 -18.44 4.84
CA TRP A 357 23.28 -18.04 4.28
C TRP A 357 23.38 -16.75 3.45
N ARG A 358 24.18 -15.77 3.87
CA ARG A 358 24.39 -14.52 3.11
C ARG A 358 25.10 -14.76 1.78
N LEU A 359 25.96 -15.78 1.70
CA LEU A 359 26.61 -16.19 0.45
C LEU A 359 25.60 -16.90 -0.47
N ILE A 360 24.86 -17.87 0.06
CA ILE A 360 23.81 -18.61 -0.66
C ILE A 360 22.77 -17.66 -1.24
N ARG A 361 22.28 -16.72 -0.42
CA ARG A 361 21.34 -15.69 -0.86
C ARG A 361 21.94 -14.82 -1.96
N ARG A 362 23.20 -14.37 -1.83
CA ARG A 362 23.85 -13.55 -2.87
C ARG A 362 23.96 -14.30 -4.19
N LEU A 363 24.39 -15.56 -4.18
CA LEU A 363 24.45 -16.39 -5.39
C LEU A 363 23.05 -16.57 -5.99
N ILE A 364 22.09 -17.06 -5.20
CA ILE A 364 20.72 -17.33 -5.67
C ILE A 364 20.03 -16.07 -6.20
N VAL A 365 20.09 -14.95 -5.47
CA VAL A 365 19.46 -13.69 -5.89
C VAL A 365 20.18 -13.09 -7.10
N SER A 366 21.47 -13.35 -7.30
CA SER A 366 22.22 -12.86 -8.47
C SER A 366 21.97 -13.72 -9.71
N ASP A 367 21.89 -15.05 -9.55
CA ASP A 367 21.89 -16.03 -10.65
C ASP A 367 20.48 -16.44 -11.12
N LEU A 368 19.48 -16.51 -10.24
CA LEU A 368 18.09 -16.88 -10.60
C LEU A 368 17.24 -15.69 -11.07
N ASN A 369 17.83 -14.50 -11.20
CA ASN A 369 17.14 -13.31 -11.63
C ASN A 369 16.93 -13.29 -13.16
N LEU A 370 16.12 -14.23 -13.66
CA LEU A 370 15.60 -14.23 -15.04
C LEU A 370 14.87 -12.91 -15.40
N PHE A 371 14.48 -12.12 -14.38
CA PHE A 371 13.86 -10.80 -14.52
C PHE A 371 14.83 -9.62 -14.72
N ARG A 372 16.15 -9.82 -14.67
CA ARG A 372 17.12 -8.75 -15.00
C ARG A 372 17.02 -8.30 -16.46
N ILE A 373 16.45 -9.15 -17.33
CA ILE A 373 16.16 -8.83 -18.74
C ILE A 373 14.94 -7.90 -18.88
N LEU A 374 14.04 -7.85 -17.88
CA LEU A 374 12.80 -7.07 -17.95
C LEU A 374 12.76 -5.83 -17.06
N ASP A 375 13.64 -5.72 -16.06
CA ASP A 375 13.71 -4.59 -15.14
C ASP A 375 15.13 -4.01 -15.10
N ASN A 376 15.28 -2.79 -15.63
CA ASN A 376 16.52 -2.06 -15.89
C ASN A 376 17.48 -1.96 -14.68
N ASN A 377 18.25 -3.01 -14.39
CA ASN A 377 19.43 -3.02 -13.50
C ASN A 377 19.26 -2.40 -12.09
N LYS A 378 18.03 -2.24 -11.58
CA LYS A 378 17.78 -1.67 -10.25
C LYS A 378 18.16 -2.68 -9.15
N LYS A 379 18.65 -2.20 -8.01
CA LYS A 379 19.04 -3.02 -6.83
C LYS A 379 17.88 -3.96 -6.41
N PRO A 380 18.17 -5.20 -5.98
CA PRO A 380 17.17 -6.23 -5.64
C PRO A 380 16.36 -5.94 -4.36
N THR A 381 16.47 -4.75 -3.79
CA THR A 381 15.73 -4.33 -2.58
C THR A 381 14.76 -3.21 -2.89
N ARG A 382 14.94 -2.51 -4.02
CA ARG A 382 14.00 -1.51 -4.55
C ARG A 382 12.64 -2.12 -4.89
N TYR A 383 12.56 -3.41 -5.23
CA TYR A 383 11.27 -4.11 -5.39
C TYR A 383 10.54 -4.33 -4.05
N ARG A 384 11.12 -4.02 -2.89
CA ARG A 384 10.37 -4.06 -1.62
C ARG A 384 9.82 -2.70 -1.22
N ILE A 385 10.13 -1.66 -1.97
CA ILE A 385 9.62 -0.31 -1.75
C ILE A 385 8.39 -0.13 -2.67
N TRP A 386 7.35 0.52 -2.17
CA TRP A 386 6.20 0.91 -2.98
C TRP A 386 6.63 1.83 -4.13
N SER A 387 5.77 2.07 -5.13
CA SER A 387 6.16 2.76 -6.38
C SER A 387 6.66 4.19 -6.19
N GLN A 388 6.44 4.81 -5.02
CA GLN A 388 6.71 6.23 -4.73
C GLN A 388 5.96 7.19 -5.65
N THR A 389 4.93 6.70 -6.34
CA THR A 389 4.07 7.50 -7.22
C THR A 389 2.75 7.78 -6.52
N ILE A 390 2.43 9.06 -6.30
CA ILE A 390 1.13 9.51 -5.80
C ILE A 390 0.24 9.92 -6.96
N GLY A 391 -1.04 9.53 -6.89
CA GLY A 391 -2.03 9.99 -7.87
C GLY A 391 -2.19 11.51 -7.80
N GLN A 392 -2.48 12.13 -8.94
CA GLN A 392 -2.68 13.58 -9.03
C GLN A 392 -3.98 13.84 -9.76
N TYR A 393 -4.88 14.60 -9.15
CA TYR A 393 -6.15 14.99 -9.74
C TYR A 393 -6.47 16.43 -9.35
N ASN A 394 -6.54 17.31 -10.35
CA ASN A 394 -6.88 18.71 -10.14
C ASN A 394 -8.31 18.97 -10.63
N LEU A 395 -9.19 19.41 -9.72
CA LEU A 395 -10.61 19.59 -9.98
C LEU A 395 -10.87 20.69 -11.03
N LEU A 396 -10.24 21.85 -10.86
CA LEU A 396 -10.43 23.00 -11.75
C LEU A 396 -9.93 22.69 -13.16
N HIS A 397 -8.82 21.96 -13.27
CA HIS A 397 -8.30 21.49 -14.54
C HIS A 397 -9.27 20.54 -15.24
N GLU A 398 -9.81 19.53 -14.56
CA GLU A 398 -10.73 18.59 -15.22
C GLU A 398 -12.06 19.25 -15.63
N CYS A 399 -12.59 20.18 -14.83
CA CYS A 399 -13.81 20.92 -15.17
C CYS A 399 -13.64 21.90 -16.35
N THR A 400 -12.42 22.37 -16.63
CA THR A 400 -12.12 23.32 -17.72
C THR A 400 -11.54 22.63 -18.97
N ARG A 401 -11.34 21.31 -18.92
CA ARG A 401 -10.75 20.51 -19.99
C ARG A 401 -11.72 20.33 -21.16
N HIS A 402 -11.24 20.46 -22.39
CA HIS A 402 -12.04 20.14 -23.58
C HIS A 402 -12.07 18.63 -23.84
N GLU A 403 -13.22 18.13 -24.31
CA GLU A 403 -13.40 16.72 -24.66
C GLU A 403 -12.46 16.25 -25.79
N SER A 404 -12.01 17.20 -26.63
CA SER A 404 -11.03 17.00 -27.71
C SER A 404 -9.56 16.94 -27.26
N GLU A 405 -9.24 17.36 -26.02
CA GLU A 405 -7.88 17.26 -25.48
C GLU A 405 -7.60 15.80 -25.10
N ALA A 406 -6.73 15.18 -25.89
CA ALA A 406 -6.41 13.77 -25.79
C ALA A 406 -5.87 13.40 -24.39
N ARG A 407 -6.63 12.59 -23.62
CA ARG A 407 -6.03 11.66 -22.66
C ARG A 407 -4.96 10.88 -23.41
N THR A 408 -3.76 10.78 -22.85
CA THR A 408 -2.54 10.28 -23.52
C THR A 408 -2.81 9.23 -24.61
N LYS A 409 -2.66 9.61 -25.89
CA LYS A 409 -2.94 8.77 -27.06
C LYS A 409 -1.79 7.79 -27.34
N ASN A 410 -1.64 6.80 -26.46
CA ASN A 410 -0.86 5.60 -26.76
C ASN A 410 -1.81 4.45 -27.12
N TRP A 411 -1.48 3.64 -28.13
CA TRP A 411 -2.33 2.52 -28.55
C TRP A 411 -2.65 1.53 -27.41
N LYS A 412 -1.70 1.33 -26.48
CA LYS A 412 -1.89 0.52 -25.26
C LYS A 412 -2.92 1.14 -24.32
N SER A 413 -2.96 2.47 -24.26
CA SER A 413 -3.93 3.26 -23.48
C SER A 413 -5.32 3.12 -24.08
N ASP A 414 -5.44 3.26 -25.41
CA ASP A 414 -6.73 3.13 -26.11
C ASP A 414 -7.33 1.73 -25.96
N MET A 415 -6.49 0.69 -26.13
CA MET A 415 -6.91 -0.69 -25.92
C MET A 415 -7.34 -0.95 -24.47
N PHE A 416 -6.60 -0.43 -23.49
CA PHE A 416 -6.97 -0.59 -22.08
C PHE A 416 -8.26 0.16 -21.73
N LYS A 417 -8.46 1.37 -22.26
CA LYS A 417 -9.70 2.15 -22.11
C LYS A 417 -10.94 1.40 -22.62
N ARG A 418 -10.82 0.64 -23.71
CA ARG A 418 -11.93 -0.15 -24.28
C ARG A 418 -12.28 -1.40 -23.47
N LEU A 419 -11.31 -1.97 -22.75
CA LEU A 419 -11.45 -3.28 -22.09
C LEU A 419 -11.61 -3.18 -20.56
N ALA A 420 -11.14 -2.11 -19.95
CA ALA A 420 -11.16 -1.95 -18.50
C ALA A 420 -12.42 -1.20 -18.03
N PRO A 421 -12.96 -1.55 -16.84
CA PRO A 421 -13.93 -0.71 -16.15
C PRO A 421 -13.41 0.71 -15.99
N GLU A 422 -14.31 1.69 -16.02
CA GLU A 422 -13.96 3.12 -15.98
C GLU A 422 -13.09 3.48 -14.77
N GLU A 423 -13.40 2.94 -13.58
CA GLU A 423 -12.62 3.13 -12.36
C GLU A 423 -11.14 2.71 -12.52
N ASN A 424 -10.89 1.55 -13.14
CA ASN A 424 -9.55 1.03 -13.37
C ASN A 424 -8.78 1.85 -14.42
N TRP A 425 -9.50 2.40 -15.40
CA TRP A 425 -8.93 3.31 -16.38
C TRP A 425 -8.57 4.66 -15.75
N MET A 426 -9.45 5.25 -14.95
CA MET A 426 -9.22 6.50 -14.24
C MET A 426 -7.99 6.41 -13.33
N GLU A 427 -7.86 5.30 -12.60
CA GLU A 427 -6.69 5.04 -11.77
C GLU A 427 -5.40 4.89 -12.59
N TYR A 428 -5.46 4.25 -13.76
CA TYR A 428 -4.33 4.19 -14.68
C TYR A 428 -3.90 5.58 -15.17
N GLU A 429 -4.83 6.41 -15.61
CA GLU A 429 -4.51 7.76 -16.10
C GLU A 429 -3.94 8.64 -14.99
N TYR A 430 -4.63 8.77 -13.85
CA TYR A 430 -4.28 9.75 -12.82
C TYR A 430 -3.15 9.31 -11.88
N GLN A 431 -2.92 8.01 -11.72
CA GLN A 431 -1.82 7.51 -10.90
C GLN A 431 -0.59 7.13 -11.71
N ARG A 432 -0.74 6.51 -12.89
CA ARG A 432 0.40 6.02 -13.65
C ARG A 432 0.90 7.02 -14.68
N MET A 433 -0.01 7.67 -15.41
CA MET A 433 0.36 8.60 -16.48
C MET A 433 0.58 10.03 -15.96
N ARG A 434 -0.28 10.50 -15.05
CA ARG A 434 -0.23 11.85 -14.46
C ARG A 434 0.28 11.89 -13.02
N GLY A 435 0.55 10.73 -12.43
CA GLY A 435 1.00 10.67 -11.04
C GLY A 435 2.35 11.34 -10.83
N ASN A 436 2.51 11.97 -9.68
CA ASN A 436 3.75 12.63 -9.30
C ASN A 436 4.70 11.60 -8.65
N HIS A 437 5.92 11.49 -9.15
CA HIS A 437 6.93 10.60 -8.60
C HIS A 437 7.71 11.32 -7.50
N ILE A 438 7.71 10.77 -6.29
CA ILE A 438 8.45 11.28 -5.13
C ILE A 438 9.93 10.83 -5.23
N ASP A 439 10.56 11.10 -6.38
CA ASP A 439 11.95 10.70 -6.67
C ASP A 439 12.97 11.77 -6.27
N SER A 440 12.58 13.05 -6.30
CA SER A 440 13.44 14.14 -5.84
C SER A 440 13.59 14.07 -4.33
N ARG A 441 14.84 13.88 -3.87
CA ARG A 441 15.19 13.79 -2.44
C ARG A 441 14.68 15.02 -1.69
N ASP A 442 14.93 16.21 -2.22
CA ASP A 442 14.53 17.48 -1.62
C ASP A 442 13.01 17.60 -1.41
N PHE A 443 12.23 17.27 -2.44
CA PHE A 443 10.77 17.32 -2.38
C PHE A 443 10.22 16.29 -1.39
N ARG A 444 10.79 15.08 -1.41
CA ARG A 444 10.40 14.01 -0.50
C ARG A 444 10.69 14.38 0.94
N ASP A 445 11.89 14.88 1.20
CA ASP A 445 12.36 15.19 2.55
C ASP A 445 11.52 16.34 3.11
N GLU A 446 11.21 17.38 2.33
CA GLU A 446 10.28 18.43 2.74
C GLU A 446 8.87 17.88 3.02
N LEU A 447 8.29 17.13 2.07
CA LEU A 447 6.95 16.54 2.22
C LEU A 447 6.82 15.70 3.50
N PHE A 448 7.76 14.79 3.74
CA PHE A 448 7.76 13.96 4.93
C PHE A 448 8.11 14.73 6.20
N ASN A 449 8.97 15.74 6.14
CA ASN A 449 9.28 16.58 7.30
C ASN A 449 8.08 17.41 7.75
N SER A 450 7.29 17.96 6.81
CA SER A 450 6.06 18.67 7.15
C SER A 450 5.02 17.74 7.78
N ILE A 451 4.85 16.53 7.22
CA ILE A 451 3.97 15.49 7.79
C ILE A 451 4.44 15.08 9.19
N TRP A 452 5.73 14.82 9.35
CA TRP A 452 6.33 14.41 10.62
C TRP A 452 6.16 15.49 11.69
N THR A 453 6.29 16.77 11.33
CA THR A 453 6.10 17.89 12.25
C THR A 453 4.69 17.94 12.83
N VAL A 454 3.65 17.71 12.01
CA VAL A 454 2.26 17.63 12.48
C VAL A 454 2.02 16.35 13.30
N MET A 455 2.59 15.23 12.88
CA MET A 455 2.44 13.92 13.53
C MET A 455 3.03 13.87 14.95
N LYS A 456 4.01 14.73 15.28
CA LYS A 456 4.60 14.80 16.63
C LYS A 456 3.68 15.37 17.69
N MET A 457 2.77 16.27 17.32
CA MET A 457 1.89 16.96 18.25
C MET A 457 1.06 16.01 19.13
N PRO A 458 0.42 14.94 18.60
CA PRO A 458 -0.32 13.97 19.40
C PRO A 458 0.54 13.02 20.25
N PHE A 459 1.83 12.81 19.94
CA PHE A 459 2.63 11.71 20.52
C PHE A 459 3.95 12.17 21.20
N PRO A 460 3.91 13.11 22.15
CA PRO A 460 5.11 13.51 22.89
C PRO A 460 5.64 12.36 23.75
N GLN A 461 6.96 12.32 23.97
CA GLN A 461 7.59 11.41 24.92
C GLN A 461 6.89 11.47 26.28
N ARG A 462 6.63 10.30 26.88
CA ARG A 462 6.17 10.23 28.27
C ARG A 462 7.24 10.83 29.17
N ARG A 463 6.88 11.81 29.99
CA ARG A 463 7.75 12.25 31.08
C ARG A 463 7.91 11.04 32.01
N PRO A 464 9.13 10.62 32.37
CA PRO A 464 9.28 9.62 33.41
C PRO A 464 8.57 10.19 34.65
N VAL A 465 7.62 9.43 35.19
CA VAL A 465 7.09 9.73 36.51
C VAL A 465 8.31 9.65 37.42
N LYS A 466 8.79 10.81 37.90
CA LYS A 466 9.65 10.81 39.08
C LYS A 466 8.78 10.20 40.17
N VAL A 467 8.95 8.92 40.42
CA VAL A 467 8.65 8.37 41.74
C VAL A 467 9.56 9.18 42.65
N MET A 468 9.03 10.25 43.22
CA MET A 468 9.68 10.90 44.35
C MET A 468 9.76 9.80 45.39
N ALA A 469 10.94 9.22 45.54
CA ALA A 469 11.35 8.59 46.78
C ALA A 469 11.38 9.71 47.84
N ALA A 470 10.20 10.15 48.27
CA ALA A 470 9.99 10.78 49.56
C ALA A 470 9.53 9.64 50.47
N VAL A 471 10.52 8.97 51.02
CA VAL A 471 10.38 8.17 52.23
C VAL A 471 9.91 9.12 53.34
N ASP A 472 8.86 8.69 54.04
CA ASP A 472 8.34 9.13 55.34
C ASP A 472 7.58 10.48 55.44
N ALA A 473 6.24 10.40 55.51
CA ALA A 473 5.44 10.79 56.69
C ALA A 473 3.92 10.93 56.39
N ALA A 474 3.13 10.11 57.10
CA ALA A 474 1.76 10.34 57.58
C ALA A 474 0.56 10.61 56.62
N GLY A 475 -0.43 9.69 56.68
CA GLY A 475 -1.86 9.94 56.38
C GLY A 475 -2.49 8.99 55.35
N PRO A 476 -3.70 8.41 55.58
CA PRO A 476 -4.40 7.65 54.55
C PRO A 476 -4.86 8.61 53.44
N GLN A 477 -4.23 8.52 52.27
CA GLN A 477 -4.67 9.27 51.09
C GLN A 477 -6.01 8.72 50.59
N PRO A 478 -7.02 9.57 50.28
CA PRO A 478 -8.23 9.11 49.63
C PRO A 478 -7.89 8.49 48.28
N ALA A 479 -8.55 7.37 47.95
CA ALA A 479 -8.34 6.60 46.74
C ALA A 479 -8.20 7.53 45.51
N ALA A 480 -7.01 7.52 44.90
CA ALA A 480 -6.76 8.25 43.67
C ALA A 480 -7.84 7.89 42.66
N ALA A 481 -8.52 8.91 42.12
CA ALA A 481 -9.52 8.73 41.08
C ALA A 481 -8.93 7.87 39.95
N PRO A 482 -9.68 6.90 39.40
CA PRO A 482 -9.19 6.06 38.34
C PRO A 482 -8.72 6.94 37.18
N VAL A 483 -7.44 6.86 36.84
CA VAL A 483 -6.89 7.51 35.65
C VAL A 483 -7.68 6.98 34.46
N GLN A 484 -8.54 7.81 33.91
CA GLN A 484 -9.40 7.46 32.80
C GLN A 484 -8.51 7.35 31.55
N TYR A 485 -8.08 6.14 31.24
CA TYR A 485 -7.29 5.85 30.04
C TYR A 485 -8.10 6.21 28.80
N THR A 486 -7.77 7.33 28.16
CA THR A 486 -8.32 7.73 26.87
C THR A 486 -8.01 6.62 25.88
N HIS A 487 -9.01 6.12 25.14
CA HIS A 487 -8.77 5.04 24.18
C HIS A 487 -7.73 5.51 23.15
N ALA A 488 -6.76 4.68 22.77
CA ALA A 488 -5.59 5.08 21.99
C ALA A 488 -5.89 5.74 20.61
N HIS A 489 -7.10 5.55 20.07
CA HIS A 489 -7.57 6.22 18.85
C HIS A 489 -8.07 7.66 19.08
N GLN A 490 -8.39 8.04 20.33
CA GLN A 490 -8.85 9.38 20.69
C GLN A 490 -7.69 10.37 20.86
N GLU A 491 -6.45 9.94 21.14
CA GLU A 491 -5.29 10.83 21.26
C GLU A 491 -5.10 11.74 20.02
N PRO A 492 -5.03 11.22 18.77
CA PRO A 492 -4.91 12.05 17.58
C PRO A 492 -6.17 12.87 17.29
N ASP A 493 -7.37 12.32 17.53
CA ASP A 493 -8.64 13.04 17.34
C ASP A 493 -8.69 14.31 18.21
N ILE A 494 -8.25 14.21 19.47
CA ILE A 494 -8.22 15.32 20.43
C ILE A 494 -7.12 16.32 20.07
N ALA A 495 -5.89 15.84 19.82
CA ALA A 495 -4.75 16.71 19.58
C ALA A 495 -4.83 17.47 18.23
N LEU A 496 -5.38 16.83 17.20
CA LEU A 496 -5.44 17.40 15.85
C LEU A 496 -6.83 17.91 15.47
N LYS A 497 -7.85 17.80 16.34
CA LYS A 497 -9.21 18.35 16.17
C LYS A 497 -9.86 17.95 14.83
N PHE A 498 -9.99 16.65 14.56
CA PHE A 498 -10.53 16.18 13.28
C PHE A 498 -12.04 16.45 13.14
N THR A 499 -12.47 16.83 11.93
CA THR A 499 -13.88 17.06 11.59
C THR A 499 -14.55 15.81 11.02
N PRO A 500 -15.87 15.63 11.20
CA PRO A 500 -16.58 14.47 10.68
C PRO A 500 -16.76 14.47 9.16
N ASP A 501 -16.92 15.64 8.53
CA ASP A 501 -17.16 15.79 7.08
C ASP A 501 -15.85 15.94 6.28
N LEU A 502 -15.07 14.86 6.19
CA LEU A 502 -13.73 14.87 5.56
C LEU A 502 -13.77 15.24 4.07
N GLN A 503 -14.74 14.72 3.31
CA GLN A 503 -14.82 15.01 1.87
C GLN A 503 -15.13 16.48 1.57
N GLU A 504 -16.07 17.08 2.31
CA GLU A 504 -16.39 18.50 2.20
C GLU A 504 -15.16 19.35 2.53
N THR A 505 -14.45 18.99 3.59
CA THR A 505 -13.21 19.65 4.02
C THR A 505 -12.13 19.60 2.92
N ILE A 506 -11.96 18.45 2.26
CA ILE A 506 -11.01 18.30 1.15
C ILE A 506 -11.41 19.16 -0.05
N LEU A 507 -12.68 19.18 -0.43
CA LEU A 507 -13.19 19.96 -1.57
C LEU A 507 -12.99 21.45 -1.34
N ILE A 508 -13.41 21.98 -0.18
CA ILE A 508 -13.24 23.39 0.20
C ILE A 508 -11.76 23.76 0.18
N LEU A 509 -10.90 22.95 0.81
CA LEU A 509 -9.48 23.23 0.91
C LEU A 509 -8.76 23.16 -0.43
N HIS A 510 -9.14 22.23 -1.32
CA HIS A 510 -8.58 22.12 -2.67
C HIS A 510 -8.95 23.32 -3.54
N ILE A 511 -10.23 23.70 -3.58
CA ILE A 511 -10.69 24.89 -4.31
C ILE A 511 -9.96 26.13 -3.77
N ALA A 512 -9.87 26.28 -2.45
CA ALA A 512 -9.18 27.41 -1.84
C ALA A 512 -7.69 27.42 -2.19
N THR A 513 -7.03 26.26 -2.14
CA THR A 513 -5.61 26.10 -2.47
C THR A 513 -5.35 26.53 -3.91
N ASP A 514 -6.11 26.01 -4.88
CA ASP A 514 -5.91 26.37 -6.29
C ASP A 514 -6.15 27.86 -6.55
N ILE A 515 -7.20 28.44 -5.96
CA ILE A 515 -7.48 29.88 -6.09
C ILE A 515 -6.30 30.70 -5.53
N VAL A 516 -5.76 30.35 -4.37
CA VAL A 516 -4.62 31.03 -3.74
C VAL A 516 -3.38 30.91 -4.63
N LEU A 517 -3.04 29.70 -5.08
CA LEU A 517 -1.85 29.47 -5.91
C LEU A 517 -1.92 30.20 -7.26
N LEU A 518 -3.10 30.22 -7.90
CA LEU A 518 -3.31 30.91 -9.18
C LEU A 518 -3.37 32.44 -9.02
N SER A 519 -3.87 32.93 -7.89
CA SER A 519 -4.00 34.38 -7.61
C SER A 519 -2.71 35.00 -7.11
N ALA A 520 -1.93 34.29 -6.30
CA ALA A 520 -0.66 34.73 -5.73
C ALA A 520 0.53 34.44 -6.65
N GLN A 521 0.31 33.93 -7.87
CA GLN A 521 1.37 33.49 -8.78
C GLN A 521 2.50 34.52 -8.96
N LEU A 522 2.18 35.81 -9.10
CA LEU A 522 3.20 36.87 -9.22
C LEU A 522 3.99 37.10 -7.93
N GLU A 523 3.35 37.01 -6.76
CA GLU A 523 4.01 37.10 -5.45
C GLU A 523 4.91 35.87 -5.21
N ILE A 524 4.46 34.70 -5.66
CA ILE A 524 5.21 33.44 -5.62
C ILE A 524 6.43 33.52 -6.54
N GLU A 525 6.26 34.00 -7.77
CA GLU A 525 7.37 34.20 -8.72
C GLU A 525 8.40 35.19 -8.17
N ALA A 526 7.95 36.29 -7.55
CA ALA A 526 8.84 37.24 -6.88
C ALA A 526 9.57 36.67 -5.65
N SER A 527 8.94 35.73 -4.93
CA SER A 527 9.52 35.08 -3.74
C SER A 527 10.22 33.75 -4.06
N SER A 528 10.20 33.33 -5.33
CA SER A 528 10.71 32.02 -5.79
C SER A 528 12.24 31.87 -5.68
N ALA A 529 12.95 32.94 -5.31
CA ALA A 529 14.36 32.90 -4.95
C ALA A 529 14.61 32.03 -3.69
N GLU A 530 13.61 31.88 -2.81
CA GLU A 530 13.73 31.05 -1.62
C GLU A 530 13.40 29.57 -1.92
N TRP A 531 14.43 28.72 -1.91
CA TRP A 531 14.31 27.28 -2.22
C TRP A 531 13.28 26.57 -1.34
N THR A 532 13.19 26.91 -0.05
CA THR A 532 12.24 26.31 0.91
C THR A 532 10.79 26.56 0.50
N THR A 533 10.46 27.80 0.11
CA THR A 533 9.10 28.16 -0.34
C THR A 533 8.73 27.43 -1.64
N GLN A 534 9.70 27.20 -2.53
CA GLN A 534 9.47 26.43 -3.75
C GLN A 534 9.16 24.95 -3.46
N GLN A 535 9.84 24.33 -2.50
CA GLN A 535 9.55 22.94 -2.11
C GLN A 535 8.21 22.82 -1.37
N GLN A 536 7.89 23.78 -0.50
CA GLN A 536 6.57 23.86 0.13
C GLN A 536 5.45 23.97 -0.91
N LEU A 537 5.60 24.83 -1.92
CA LEU A 537 4.62 24.95 -3.01
C LEU A 537 4.38 23.63 -3.73
N LYS A 538 5.45 22.89 -4.04
CA LYS A 538 5.36 21.56 -4.64
C LYS A 538 4.64 20.58 -3.71
N ALA A 539 4.93 20.62 -2.41
CA ALA A 539 4.28 19.77 -1.40
C ALA A 539 2.79 20.09 -1.27
N ILE A 540 2.40 21.37 -1.20
CA ILE A 540 0.98 21.82 -1.17
C ILE A 540 0.25 21.26 -2.37
N LYS A 541 0.75 21.53 -3.58
CA LYS A 541 0.08 21.11 -4.81
C LYS A 541 -0.02 19.59 -4.89
N ALA A 542 1.07 18.88 -4.59
CA ALA A 542 1.10 17.43 -4.63
C ALA A 542 0.14 16.79 -3.62
N LEU A 543 0.05 17.31 -2.40
CA LEU A 543 -0.88 16.85 -1.37
C LEU A 543 -2.33 17.18 -1.74
N SER A 544 -2.59 18.39 -2.23
CA SER A 544 -3.92 18.83 -2.64
C SER A 544 -4.47 17.98 -3.78
N ASP A 545 -3.71 17.83 -4.87
CA ASP A 545 -4.07 17.02 -6.03
C ASP A 545 -4.16 15.52 -5.66
N TYR A 546 -3.37 15.05 -4.70
CA TYR A 546 -3.45 13.66 -4.22
C TYR A 546 -4.71 13.41 -3.38
N MET A 547 -5.05 14.30 -2.45
CA MET A 547 -6.26 14.18 -1.65
C MET A 547 -7.52 14.24 -2.53
N MET A 548 -7.51 15.08 -3.57
CA MET A 548 -8.57 15.08 -4.57
C MET A 548 -8.59 13.83 -5.44
N PHE A 549 -7.43 13.25 -5.76
CA PHE A 549 -7.37 11.96 -6.43
C PHE A 549 -8.04 10.85 -5.60
N LEU A 550 -7.86 10.87 -4.27
CA LEU A 550 -8.58 9.94 -3.40
C LEU A 550 -10.09 10.18 -3.47
N VAL A 551 -10.55 11.43 -3.47
CA VAL A 551 -11.98 11.76 -3.55
C VAL A 551 -12.60 11.33 -4.89
N ALA A 552 -11.95 11.64 -6.02
CA ALA A 552 -12.51 11.42 -7.35
C ALA A 552 -12.29 10.00 -7.89
N VAL A 553 -11.16 9.36 -7.56
CA VAL A 553 -10.73 8.10 -8.20
C VAL A 553 -10.66 6.93 -7.21
N ARG A 554 -10.37 7.18 -5.93
CA ARG A 554 -10.26 6.12 -4.89
C ARG A 554 -11.14 6.39 -3.66
N PRO A 555 -12.46 6.55 -3.80
CA PRO A 555 -13.35 6.85 -2.68
C PRO A 555 -13.32 5.78 -1.57
N SER A 556 -12.94 4.54 -1.90
CA SER A 556 -12.76 3.46 -0.91
C SER A 556 -11.66 3.72 0.13
N MET A 557 -10.73 4.66 -0.13
CA MET A 557 -9.69 5.07 0.81
C MET A 557 -10.17 6.16 1.78
N LEU A 558 -11.39 6.68 1.60
CA LEU A 558 -12.00 7.64 2.50
C LEU A 558 -12.98 6.96 3.46
N PRO A 559 -13.10 7.44 4.71
CA PRO A 559 -14.13 6.99 5.64
C PRO A 559 -15.53 7.45 5.20
N GLY A 560 -16.48 6.52 5.06
CA GLY A 560 -17.91 6.80 4.81
C GLY A 560 -18.54 5.98 3.67
N LEU A 561 -19.88 5.81 3.70
CA LEU A 561 -20.62 4.94 2.78
C LEU A 561 -21.22 5.62 1.53
N VAL A 562 -21.29 6.96 1.48
CA VAL A 562 -21.93 7.70 0.37
C VAL A 562 -21.09 8.93 0.02
N LEU A 563 -19.95 8.71 -0.66
CA LEU A 563 -19.02 9.77 -1.01
C LEU A 563 -19.10 10.23 -2.49
N SER A 564 -19.51 9.40 -3.44
CA SER A 564 -19.46 9.79 -4.87
C SER A 564 -20.35 11.00 -5.19
N SER A 565 -21.56 11.05 -4.63
CA SER A 565 -22.56 12.06 -4.99
C SER A 565 -22.16 13.51 -4.72
N ARG A 566 -21.38 13.79 -3.67
CA ARG A 566 -20.95 15.16 -3.34
C ARG A 566 -19.89 15.68 -4.31
N TYR A 567 -18.93 14.83 -4.66
CA TYR A 567 -17.90 15.19 -5.64
C TYR A 567 -18.53 15.40 -7.02
N ASP A 568 -19.39 14.48 -7.45
CA ASP A 568 -20.07 14.55 -8.75
C ASP A 568 -20.86 15.86 -8.87
N ALA A 569 -21.63 16.21 -7.83
CA ALA A 569 -22.40 17.45 -7.81
C ALA A 569 -21.54 18.72 -7.90
N VAL A 570 -20.42 18.79 -7.16
CA VAL A 570 -19.47 19.92 -7.22
C VAL A 570 -18.79 20.00 -8.58
N SER A 571 -18.39 18.87 -9.15
CA SER A 571 -17.79 18.79 -10.49
C SER A 571 -18.78 19.27 -11.57
N ASP A 572 -20.03 18.83 -11.51
CA ASP A 572 -21.09 19.24 -12.44
C ASP A 572 -21.41 20.73 -12.32
N ALA A 573 -21.47 21.27 -11.10
CA ALA A 573 -21.68 22.69 -10.86
C ALA A 573 -20.54 23.55 -11.44
N LEU A 574 -19.28 23.16 -11.23
CA LEU A 574 -18.12 23.85 -11.81
C LEU A 574 -18.11 23.78 -13.34
N ALA A 575 -18.44 22.62 -13.92
CA ALA A 575 -18.56 22.45 -15.36
C ALA A 575 -19.69 23.31 -15.95
N GLY A 576 -20.83 23.43 -15.23
CA GLY A 576 -21.92 24.33 -15.57
C GLY A 576 -21.49 25.80 -15.58
N ILE A 577 -20.83 26.26 -14.52
CA ILE A 577 -20.31 27.63 -14.42
C ILE A 577 -19.31 27.93 -15.55
N TRP A 578 -18.42 26.98 -15.86
CA TRP A 578 -17.46 27.14 -16.95
C TRP A 578 -18.14 27.21 -18.32
N LYS A 579 -19.19 26.42 -18.56
CA LYS A 579 -19.97 26.49 -19.81
C LYS A 579 -20.69 27.83 -19.96
N GLU A 580 -21.27 28.35 -18.88
CA GLU A 580 -22.05 29.60 -18.89
C GLU A 580 -21.16 30.85 -18.98
N LYS A 581 -20.12 30.93 -18.15
CA LYS A 581 -19.31 32.14 -17.95
C LYS A 581 -17.90 32.06 -18.55
N GLY A 582 -17.45 30.86 -18.94
CA GLY A 582 -16.11 30.63 -19.51
C GLY A 582 -16.01 30.94 -21.01
N GLY A 583 -17.12 30.87 -21.75
CA GLY A 583 -17.17 31.07 -23.22
C GLY A 583 -17.56 32.47 -23.69
N SER A 584 -17.92 33.38 -22.78
CA SER A 584 -18.66 34.62 -23.08
C SER A 584 -17.81 35.79 -23.62
N ASP A 585 -16.55 35.57 -24.02
CA ASP A 585 -15.70 36.67 -24.50
C ASP A 585 -14.70 36.23 -25.58
N PRO A 586 -15.09 36.23 -26.88
CA PRO A 586 -14.21 35.96 -28.00
C PRO A 586 -13.40 37.19 -28.46
N SER A 587 -13.64 38.37 -27.89
CA SER A 587 -13.09 39.66 -28.36
C SER A 587 -12.08 40.33 -27.43
N SER A 588 -11.74 39.75 -26.27
CA SER A 588 -10.58 40.21 -25.50
C SER A 588 -9.30 39.57 -26.05
N GLY A 589 -8.58 40.36 -26.84
CA GLY A 589 -7.30 40.00 -27.45
C GLY A 589 -6.34 39.31 -26.49
N THR A 590 -5.71 38.28 -27.04
CA THR A 590 -4.62 37.48 -26.50
C THR A 590 -3.60 38.33 -25.74
N SER A 591 -3.64 38.28 -24.42
CA SER A 591 -2.43 38.40 -23.59
C SER A 591 -1.99 36.99 -23.21
N SER A 592 -0.76 36.65 -23.56
CA SER A 592 -0.25 35.29 -23.72
C SER A 592 -0.04 34.46 -22.44
N SER A 593 -0.67 34.76 -21.29
CA SER A 593 -0.32 34.06 -20.03
C SER A 593 -1.45 33.66 -19.06
N THR A 594 -2.74 33.89 -19.35
CA THR A 594 -3.80 33.48 -18.42
C THR A 594 -4.26 32.05 -18.70
N THR A 595 -3.94 31.11 -17.80
CA THR A 595 -4.44 29.72 -17.90
C THR A 595 -5.96 29.65 -17.67
N ARG A 596 -6.62 28.60 -18.18
CA ARG A 596 -8.10 28.45 -18.07
C ARG A 596 -8.54 28.32 -16.62
N GLU A 597 -7.76 27.61 -15.82
CA GLU A 597 -7.96 27.44 -14.39
C GLU A 597 -7.92 28.80 -13.68
N LYS A 598 -7.01 29.70 -14.08
CA LYS A 598 -6.91 31.06 -13.55
C LYS A 598 -8.14 31.91 -13.88
N ARG A 599 -8.77 31.70 -15.06
CA ARG A 599 -10.04 32.34 -15.42
C ARG A 599 -11.19 31.80 -14.55
N LEU A 600 -11.30 30.49 -14.39
CA LEU A 600 -12.31 29.88 -13.52
C LEU A 600 -12.16 30.36 -12.06
N ALA A 601 -10.94 30.41 -11.52
CA ALA A 601 -10.66 30.93 -10.18
C ALA A 601 -11.12 32.40 -10.01
N LYS A 602 -10.91 33.26 -11.02
CA LYS A 602 -11.40 34.65 -11.02
C LYS A 602 -12.92 34.72 -11.02
N ILE A 603 -13.60 33.87 -11.80
CA ILE A 603 -15.07 33.78 -11.85
C ILE A 603 -15.61 33.40 -10.45
N LEU A 604 -15.02 32.39 -9.81
CA LEU A 604 -15.44 31.96 -8.46
C LEU A 604 -15.28 33.07 -7.41
N ILE A 605 -14.17 33.83 -7.44
CA ILE A 605 -13.96 34.98 -6.55
C ILE A 605 -15.00 36.08 -6.79
N ALA A 606 -15.35 36.33 -8.06
CA ALA A 606 -16.29 37.38 -8.46
C ALA A 606 -17.75 37.03 -8.12
N MET A 607 -18.16 35.77 -8.32
CA MET A 607 -19.51 35.30 -7.96
C MET A 607 -19.80 35.49 -6.47
N ASP A 608 -18.81 35.24 -5.61
CA ASP A 608 -18.95 35.48 -4.16
C ASP A 608 -18.99 36.98 -3.79
N ARG A 609 -18.57 37.90 -4.68
CA ARG A 609 -18.79 39.36 -4.46
C ARG A 609 -20.22 39.79 -4.77
N GLU A 610 -20.87 39.15 -5.75
CA GLU A 610 -22.23 39.49 -6.21
C GLU A 610 -23.32 38.92 -5.29
N GLU A 611 -23.12 37.74 -4.69
CA GLU A 611 -24.08 37.16 -3.73
C GLU A 611 -24.20 37.94 -2.41
N GLY A 612 -23.32 38.92 -2.16
CA GLY A 612 -23.41 39.85 -1.03
C GLY A 612 -24.60 40.83 -1.10
N GLN A 613 -25.31 40.92 -2.23
CA GLN A 613 -26.48 41.80 -2.39
C GLN A 613 -27.81 41.07 -2.70
N PHE A 614 -27.81 39.75 -2.95
CA PHE A 614 -28.98 39.05 -3.48
C PHE A 614 -29.28 37.67 -2.87
N VAL A 615 -29.06 37.48 -1.56
CA VAL A 615 -29.48 36.24 -0.88
C VAL A 615 -30.31 36.54 0.37
N LYS A 616 -31.62 36.74 0.16
CA LYS A 616 -32.62 36.19 1.11
C LYS A 616 -32.70 34.68 0.80
N LYS A 617 -31.92 33.84 1.48
CA LYS A 617 -32.10 32.38 1.42
C LYS A 617 -33.06 31.99 2.54
N ASP A 618 -34.19 31.40 2.18
CA ASP A 618 -35.11 30.74 3.11
C ASP A 618 -34.34 29.77 4.02
N GLU A 619 -34.62 29.83 5.32
CA GLU A 619 -33.96 29.07 6.38
C GLU A 619 -34.33 27.56 6.41
N SER A 620 -35.05 27.06 5.41
CA SER A 620 -35.44 25.65 5.33
C SER A 620 -34.38 24.80 4.61
N LYS A 621 -33.46 24.21 5.37
CA LYS A 621 -32.57 23.14 4.88
C LYS A 621 -33.44 21.95 4.44
N PRO A 622 -33.46 21.54 3.16
CA PRO A 622 -34.19 20.34 2.76
C PRO A 622 -33.55 19.11 3.41
N GLU A 623 -34.32 18.37 4.21
CA GLU A 623 -33.78 17.30 5.07
C GLU A 623 -33.22 16.10 4.29
N LYS A 624 -33.70 15.84 3.05
CA LYS A 624 -33.23 14.73 2.18
C LYS A 624 -33.47 15.03 0.70
N GLY A 625 -32.62 14.47 -0.17
CA GLY A 625 -32.84 14.40 -1.62
C GLY A 625 -31.85 15.20 -2.46
N PHE A 626 -32.08 15.25 -3.78
CA PHE A 626 -31.22 15.96 -4.75
C PHE A 626 -31.05 17.46 -4.43
N LEU A 627 -32.07 18.10 -3.86
CA LEU A 627 -32.04 19.51 -3.48
C LEU A 627 -31.11 19.81 -2.29
N SER A 628 -30.93 18.87 -1.36
CA SER A 628 -29.94 19.03 -0.27
C SER A 628 -28.52 18.94 -0.82
N VAL A 629 -28.30 18.06 -1.80
CA VAL A 629 -27.01 17.92 -2.49
C VAL A 629 -26.67 19.18 -3.29
N LEU A 630 -27.63 19.77 -4.03
CA LEU A 630 -27.45 21.04 -4.73
C LEU A 630 -27.20 22.22 -3.77
N TYR A 631 -27.91 22.26 -2.63
CA TYR A 631 -27.70 23.28 -1.60
C TYR A 631 -26.31 23.19 -0.97
N ASP A 632 -25.88 21.98 -0.58
CA ASP A 632 -24.54 21.70 -0.06
C ASP A 632 -23.44 22.02 -1.11
N THR A 633 -23.71 21.80 -2.40
CA THR A 633 -22.79 22.08 -3.50
C THR A 633 -22.51 23.58 -3.67
N SER A 634 -23.56 24.42 -3.67
CA SER A 634 -23.39 25.88 -3.72
C SER A 634 -22.58 26.41 -2.53
N ASN A 635 -22.74 25.75 -1.38
CA ASN A 635 -22.04 26.11 -0.16
C ASN A 635 -20.55 25.77 -0.24
N VAL A 636 -20.17 24.58 -0.72
CA VAL A 636 -18.75 24.18 -0.89
C VAL A 636 -17.98 25.12 -1.82
N LEU A 637 -18.58 25.55 -2.94
CA LEU A 637 -17.93 26.47 -3.88
C LEU A 637 -17.71 27.87 -3.26
N SER A 638 -18.75 28.43 -2.61
CA SER A 638 -18.65 29.73 -1.93
C SER A 638 -17.67 29.67 -0.76
N GLU A 639 -17.72 28.61 0.07
CA GLU A 639 -16.81 28.44 1.20
C GLU A 639 -15.35 28.29 0.76
N GLY A 640 -15.08 27.55 -0.33
CA GLY A 640 -13.74 27.47 -0.91
C GLY A 640 -13.22 28.82 -1.41
N ALA A 641 -14.06 29.58 -2.11
CA ALA A 641 -13.72 30.93 -2.58
C ALA A 641 -13.50 31.91 -1.41
N LEU A 642 -14.31 31.83 -0.35
CA LEU A 642 -14.20 32.67 0.82
C LEU A 642 -12.94 32.34 1.64
N LEU A 643 -12.65 31.06 1.84
CA LEU A 643 -11.41 30.62 2.49
C LEU A 643 -10.18 31.13 1.73
N ALA A 644 -10.20 31.09 0.39
CA ALA A 644 -9.13 31.68 -0.42
C ALA A 644 -9.00 33.20 -0.22
N LYS A 645 -10.12 33.94 -0.13
CA LYS A 645 -10.10 35.38 0.16
C LYS A 645 -9.47 35.69 1.51
N PHE A 646 -9.79 34.90 2.55
CA PHE A 646 -9.14 35.01 3.87
C PHE A 646 -7.63 34.83 3.79
N LEU A 647 -7.16 33.79 3.09
CA LEU A 647 -5.73 33.49 2.93
C LEU A 647 -4.98 34.53 2.07
N LEU A 648 -5.68 35.23 1.18
CA LEU A 648 -5.15 36.34 0.39
C LEU A 648 -5.19 37.69 1.12
N GLY A 649 -5.64 37.74 2.38
CA GLY A 649 -5.77 38.99 3.15
C GLY A 649 -6.88 39.92 2.65
N ARG A 650 -7.79 39.43 1.81
CA ARG A 650 -8.91 40.19 1.24
C ARG A 650 -10.15 40.00 2.10
N ILE A 651 -10.14 40.62 3.28
CA ILE A 651 -11.20 40.47 4.29
C ILE A 651 -12.54 41.02 3.73
N PRO A 652 -13.62 40.22 3.67
CA PRO A 652 -14.96 40.71 3.35
C PRO A 652 -15.46 41.64 4.47
N SER A 653 -16.20 42.71 4.12
CA SER A 653 -16.89 43.54 5.12
C SER A 653 -17.84 42.67 5.96
N ILE A 654 -17.69 42.79 7.29
CA ILE A 654 -18.24 41.88 8.29
C ILE A 654 -19.79 41.86 8.22
N HIS A 655 -20.36 40.67 7.99
CA HIS A 655 -21.78 40.33 8.15
C HIS A 655 -21.90 39.10 9.07
N ASP A 656 -23.07 38.87 9.71
CA ASP A 656 -23.35 37.74 10.62
C ASP A 656 -22.97 36.35 10.03
N ARG A 657 -23.12 36.18 8.70
CA ARG A 657 -22.68 34.98 7.95
C ARG A 657 -21.16 34.76 8.02
N ALA A 658 -20.36 35.81 8.00
CA ALA A 658 -18.91 35.71 8.06
C ALA A 658 -18.42 35.21 9.42
N GLN A 659 -19.14 35.55 10.51
CA GLN A 659 -18.81 35.08 11.86
C GLN A 659 -19.10 33.59 12.04
N LYS A 660 -20.31 33.13 11.67
CA LYS A 660 -20.66 31.70 11.68
C LYS A 660 -19.70 30.86 10.84
N LEU A 661 -19.28 31.40 9.70
CA LEU A 661 -18.38 30.68 8.81
C LEU A 661 -16.92 30.72 9.30
N LYS A 662 -16.50 31.78 9.99
CA LYS A 662 -15.23 31.84 10.70
C LYS A 662 -15.16 30.75 11.78
N GLU A 663 -16.20 30.58 12.58
CA GLU A 663 -16.27 29.51 13.59
C GLU A 663 -16.20 28.11 12.94
N LYS A 664 -16.89 27.92 11.80
CA LYS A 664 -16.78 26.69 11.01
C LYS A 664 -15.35 26.44 10.53
N PHE A 665 -14.67 27.46 10.01
CA PHE A 665 -13.28 27.37 9.55
C PHE A 665 -12.29 27.19 10.71
N ASP A 666 -12.51 27.79 11.88
CA ASP A 666 -11.67 27.56 13.08
C ASP A 666 -11.69 26.08 13.49
N ARG A 667 -12.85 25.44 13.33
CA ARG A 667 -13.01 24.00 13.55
C ARG A 667 -12.41 23.16 12.42
N GLN A 668 -12.62 23.54 11.17
CA GLN A 668 -12.21 22.76 9.99
C GLN A 668 -10.74 22.94 9.58
N PHE A 669 -10.13 24.09 9.86
CA PHE A 669 -8.80 24.48 9.36
C PHE A 669 -8.00 25.28 10.42
N PRO A 670 -7.72 24.69 11.60
CA PRO A 670 -7.14 25.42 12.72
C PRO A 670 -5.77 26.04 12.38
N PHE A 671 -4.91 25.37 11.62
CA PHE A 671 -3.59 25.92 11.28
C PHE A 671 -3.68 27.12 10.32
N LEU A 672 -4.67 27.13 9.43
CA LEU A 672 -4.91 28.26 8.53
C LEU A 672 -5.48 29.46 9.28
N MET A 673 -6.38 29.21 10.23
CA MET A 673 -7.05 30.27 10.96
C MET A 673 -6.14 30.98 11.97
N GLU A 674 -5.03 30.37 12.41
CA GLU A 674 -3.97 31.06 13.18
C GLU A 674 -3.32 32.24 12.43
N LEU A 675 -3.49 32.31 11.10
CA LEU A 675 -3.01 33.41 10.26
C LEU A 675 -4.02 34.57 10.18
N VAL A 676 -5.30 34.32 10.47
CA VAL A 676 -6.36 35.32 10.29
C VAL A 676 -6.25 36.42 11.35
N GLY A 677 -6.09 37.66 10.91
CA GLY A 677 -5.89 38.83 11.77
C GLY A 677 -4.42 39.23 11.98
N LYS A 678 -3.46 38.46 11.46
CA LYS A 678 -2.05 38.87 11.37
C LYS A 678 -1.82 39.56 10.03
N ASP A 679 -2.05 40.86 10.00
CA ASP A 679 -1.84 41.69 8.80
C ASP A 679 -0.35 41.66 8.42
N ARG A 680 -0.02 41.16 7.21
CA ARG A 680 1.34 40.93 6.65
C ARG A 680 2.07 39.63 7.05
N SER A 681 1.41 38.47 7.10
CA SER A 681 2.16 37.20 7.06
C SER A 681 2.86 37.04 5.70
N SER A 682 4.17 36.78 5.70
CA SER A 682 4.94 36.55 4.47
C SER A 682 4.35 35.37 3.69
N ILE A 683 4.60 35.30 2.38
CA ILE A 683 4.11 34.17 1.58
C ILE A 683 4.63 32.83 2.12
N ALA A 684 5.86 32.79 2.65
CA ALA A 684 6.43 31.61 3.31
C ALA A 684 5.59 31.14 4.52
N VAL A 685 5.11 32.07 5.36
CA VAL A 685 4.26 31.74 6.52
C VAL A 685 2.90 31.19 6.06
N ARG A 686 2.32 31.76 4.99
CA ARG A 686 1.07 31.23 4.40
C ARG A 686 1.26 29.82 3.84
N MET A 687 2.36 29.59 3.11
CA MET A 687 2.67 28.28 2.53
C MET A 687 2.93 27.22 3.62
N ASP A 688 3.67 27.55 4.69
CA ASP A 688 3.89 26.63 5.83
C ASP A 688 2.56 26.21 6.48
N ALA A 689 1.64 27.15 6.74
CA ALA A 689 0.33 26.83 7.30
C ALA A 689 -0.50 25.93 6.37
N MET A 690 -0.47 26.19 5.05
CA MET A 690 -1.16 25.37 4.05
C MET A 690 -0.62 23.94 3.99
N VAL A 691 0.71 23.76 3.98
CA VAL A 691 1.31 22.41 4.00
C VAL A 691 0.91 21.68 5.29
N ARG A 692 0.96 22.35 6.44
CA ARG A 692 0.58 21.75 7.74
C ARG A 692 -0.89 21.34 7.77
N GLU A 693 -1.77 22.15 7.21
CA GLU A 693 -3.20 21.82 7.14
C GLU A 693 -3.42 20.60 6.23
N TRP A 694 -2.79 20.54 5.05
CA TRP A 694 -2.85 19.35 4.19
C TRP A 694 -2.26 18.10 4.86
N ALA A 695 -1.13 18.22 5.54
CA ALA A 695 -0.53 17.13 6.31
C ALA A 695 -1.47 16.64 7.43
N ARG A 696 -2.16 17.54 8.12
CA ARG A 696 -3.18 17.21 9.14
C ARG A 696 -4.33 16.40 8.54
N GLN A 697 -4.87 16.84 7.40
CA GLN A 697 -5.95 16.12 6.73
C GLN A 697 -5.52 14.75 6.21
N LEU A 698 -4.28 14.65 5.72
CA LEU A 698 -3.72 13.37 5.29
C LEU A 698 -3.56 12.39 6.46
N ILE A 699 -3.06 12.86 7.61
CA ILE A 699 -2.95 12.03 8.82
C ILE A 699 -4.35 11.58 9.27
N ASN A 700 -5.32 12.50 9.32
CA ASN A 700 -6.72 12.20 9.63
C ASN A 700 -7.28 11.08 8.73
N LEU A 701 -7.14 11.26 7.42
CA LEU A 701 -7.59 10.30 6.42
C LEU A 701 -6.90 8.94 6.59
N SER A 702 -5.57 8.95 6.80
CA SER A 702 -4.79 7.72 6.94
C SER A 702 -5.19 6.89 8.16
N ILE A 703 -5.53 7.52 9.28
CA ILE A 703 -5.91 6.81 10.52
C ILE A 703 -7.34 6.27 10.42
N ARG A 704 -8.25 7.02 9.77
CA ARG A 704 -9.68 6.68 9.66
C ARG A 704 -10.02 5.80 8.47
N CYS A 705 -9.11 5.65 7.52
CA CYS A 705 -9.27 4.72 6.42
C CYS A 705 -9.36 3.28 6.95
N THR A 706 -10.25 2.48 6.34
CA THR A 706 -10.49 1.12 6.82
C THR A 706 -9.26 0.23 6.60
N ARG A 707 -9.02 -0.71 7.52
CA ARG A 707 -7.89 -1.65 7.39
C ARG A 707 -7.96 -2.49 6.12
N ASP A 708 -9.17 -2.85 5.72
CA ASP A 708 -9.42 -3.56 4.46
C ASP A 708 -9.03 -2.70 3.25
N SER A 709 -9.33 -1.40 3.25
CA SER A 709 -8.91 -0.48 2.19
C SER A 709 -7.39 -0.37 2.10
N HIS A 710 -6.69 -0.20 3.23
CA HIS A 710 -5.23 -0.23 3.26
C HIS A 710 -4.65 -1.56 2.73
N ALA A 711 -5.25 -2.69 3.13
CA ALA A 711 -4.81 -4.01 2.71
C ALA A 711 -5.01 -4.21 1.20
N LYS A 712 -6.14 -3.75 0.63
CA LYS A 712 -6.39 -3.78 -0.82
C LYS A 712 -5.31 -3.05 -1.61
N GLN A 713 -4.82 -1.91 -1.12
CA GLN A 713 -3.82 -1.12 -1.84
C GLN A 713 -2.44 -1.76 -1.89
N LEU A 714 -2.09 -2.65 -0.94
CA LEU A 714 -0.83 -3.39 -0.99
C LEU A 714 -0.69 -4.20 -2.29
N ALA A 715 -1.81 -4.69 -2.82
CA ALA A 715 -1.86 -5.46 -4.05
C ALA A 715 -1.87 -4.63 -5.35
N ARG A 716 -1.84 -3.30 -5.21
CA ARG A 716 -1.93 -2.31 -6.29
C ARG A 716 -0.74 -1.34 -6.27
N GLY A 717 0.43 -1.78 -5.82
CA GLY A 717 1.64 -0.95 -5.78
C GLY A 717 1.89 -0.20 -4.48
N GLY A 718 1.05 -0.40 -3.46
CA GLY A 718 1.06 0.40 -2.23
C GLY A 718 0.37 1.75 -2.43
N ASP A 719 0.16 2.46 -1.33
CA ASP A 719 -0.46 3.78 -1.36
C ASP A 719 0.16 4.68 -0.28
N PHE A 720 0.27 5.97 -0.59
CA PHE A 720 0.92 6.95 0.28
C PHE A 720 0.19 7.09 1.63
N THR A 721 -1.15 7.01 1.65
CA THR A 721 -1.90 7.03 2.92
C THR A 721 -1.56 5.84 3.81
N THR A 722 -1.33 4.66 3.23
CA THR A 722 -0.94 3.46 3.99
C THR A 722 0.45 3.64 4.63
N VAL A 723 1.38 4.30 3.94
CA VAL A 723 2.70 4.63 4.48
C VAL A 723 2.58 5.62 5.65
N VAL A 724 1.80 6.69 5.47
CA VAL A 724 1.56 7.69 6.52
C VAL A 724 0.87 7.09 7.75
N TRP A 725 -0.10 6.18 7.53
CA TRP A 725 -0.77 5.49 8.63
C TRP A 725 0.20 4.63 9.45
N ILE A 726 1.02 3.80 8.80
CA ILE A 726 1.98 2.96 9.54
C ILE A 726 3.06 3.81 10.22
N LEU A 727 3.50 4.93 9.62
CA LEU A 727 4.35 5.90 10.31
C LEU A 727 3.68 6.45 11.57
N ALA A 728 2.38 6.75 11.54
CA ALA A 728 1.62 7.19 12.71
C ALA A 728 1.56 6.11 13.80
N GLU A 729 1.43 4.83 13.45
CA GLU A 729 1.45 3.73 14.42
C GLU A 729 2.83 3.56 15.08
N HIS A 730 3.91 3.70 14.30
CA HIS A 730 5.27 3.73 14.85
C HIS A 730 5.47 4.92 15.78
N ALA A 731 5.03 6.12 15.39
CA ALA A 731 5.08 7.32 16.22
C ALA A 731 4.27 7.17 17.51
N ARG A 732 3.12 6.50 17.45
CA ARG A 732 2.26 6.24 18.62
C ARG A 732 2.88 5.26 19.61
N ILE A 733 3.45 4.15 19.13
CA ILE A 733 4.03 3.11 19.98
C ILE A 733 5.37 3.55 20.54
N LEU A 734 6.26 4.04 19.70
CA LEU A 734 7.62 4.41 20.10
C LEU A 734 7.65 5.78 20.81
N ARG A 735 6.67 6.67 20.55
CA ARG A 735 6.65 8.08 20.99
C ARG A 735 7.84 8.88 20.42
N VAL A 736 7.74 10.20 20.34
CA VAL A 736 8.82 11.05 19.80
C VAL A 736 9.54 11.75 20.94
N LYS A 737 10.88 11.78 20.93
CA LYS A 737 11.65 12.59 21.90
C LYS A 737 11.20 14.06 21.81
N LYS A 738 11.39 14.82 22.88
CA LYS A 738 11.25 16.29 22.81
C LYS A 738 12.65 16.87 22.64
N PRO A 739 12.79 17.98 21.89
CA PRO A 739 14.05 18.69 21.85
C PRO A 739 14.33 19.16 23.27
N THR A 740 15.51 18.85 23.77
CA THR A 740 16.00 19.37 25.04
C THR A 740 16.17 20.87 24.85
N THR A 741 15.14 21.66 25.15
CA THR A 741 15.30 23.10 25.27
C THR A 741 16.35 23.34 26.35
N GLU A 742 17.42 24.04 25.96
CA GLU A 742 18.51 24.44 26.82
C GLU A 742 17.98 24.90 28.18
N LYS A 743 18.62 24.40 29.24
CA LYS A 743 18.47 24.95 30.58
C LYS A 743 18.72 26.46 30.48
N LYS A 744 17.66 27.27 30.53
CA LYS A 744 17.78 28.64 31.05
C LYS A 744 18.31 28.47 32.48
N SER A 745 19.61 28.69 32.64
CA SER A 745 20.22 28.88 33.95
C SER A 745 19.53 30.07 34.59
N ALA A 746 18.70 29.79 35.59
CA ALA A 746 18.30 30.79 36.56
C ALA A 746 19.56 31.14 37.36
N SER A 747 20.10 32.33 37.13
CA SER A 747 20.87 33.06 38.12
C SER A 747 20.33 34.48 38.12
N ASN A 748 19.57 34.79 39.18
CA ASN A 748 19.39 36.15 39.63
C ASN A 748 20.78 36.74 39.85
N ASP A 749 21.09 37.86 39.19
CA ASP A 749 21.86 38.91 39.84
C ASP A 749 21.57 40.26 39.21
N THR A 750 21.17 41.16 40.10
CA THR A 750 20.93 42.60 39.94
C THR A 750 22.24 43.33 39.61
N SER A 751 22.32 44.01 38.48
CA SER A 751 23.04 45.28 38.32
C SER A 751 22.93 45.84 36.89
N ILE A 752 22.51 47.10 36.80
CA ILE A 752 22.74 48.05 35.68
C ILE A 752 24.15 48.64 35.92
N PRO A 753 25.07 48.83 34.94
CA PRO A 753 25.01 49.93 33.95
C PRO A 753 25.68 49.66 32.56
N VAL A 754 25.19 50.28 31.47
CA VAL A 754 25.71 51.47 30.72
C VAL A 754 26.96 51.25 29.83
N TYR A 755 26.80 51.71 28.58
CA TYR A 755 27.69 51.91 27.43
C TYR A 755 29.22 52.15 27.62
N SER A 756 30.02 51.57 26.70
CA SER A 756 31.04 52.19 25.81
C SER A 756 31.94 51.08 25.23
N GLU A 757 31.99 50.83 23.91
CA GLU A 757 32.76 51.49 22.82
C GLU A 757 34.28 51.15 22.78
N ILE A 758 34.78 50.87 21.56
CA ILE A 758 36.19 50.96 21.08
C ILE A 758 37.11 49.76 21.48
N SER A 759 37.98 49.16 20.66
CA SER A 759 38.36 49.21 19.24
C SER A 759 39.42 48.13 18.97
N THR A 760 39.48 47.63 17.74
CA THR A 760 40.65 47.16 16.94
C THR A 760 41.90 46.60 17.65
N ALA A 761 42.36 45.41 17.20
CA ALA A 761 43.65 45.26 16.49
C ALA A 761 44.02 43.80 16.16
N SER A 762 44.24 43.59 14.85
CA SER A 762 45.39 42.88 14.22
C SER A 762 45.60 41.38 14.44
N HIS A 763 45.43 40.57 13.39
CA HIS A 763 46.49 40.12 12.46
C HIS A 763 47.69 39.42 13.15
N THR A 764 47.79 38.10 13.01
CA THR A 764 48.92 37.36 12.39
C THR A 764 48.85 35.87 12.68
N ALA A 765 49.07 35.07 11.62
CA ALA A 765 49.71 33.73 11.54
C ALA A 765 49.18 32.60 12.47
N VAL A 766 49.00 31.36 12.05
CA VAL A 766 49.95 30.49 11.35
C VAL A 766 49.14 29.36 10.70
N LEU A 767 49.26 29.25 9.37
CA LEU A 767 49.17 27.98 8.65
C LEU A 767 50.51 27.29 8.85
N ASP A 768 50.51 26.09 9.41
CA ASP A 768 51.48 25.03 9.08
C ASP A 768 51.10 23.75 9.83
N LEU A 769 50.87 22.69 9.05
CA LEU A 769 51.30 21.29 9.26
C LEU A 769 50.34 20.32 8.57
N LEU A 770 50.54 20.18 7.26
CA LEU A 770 50.43 18.90 6.57
C LEU A 770 51.83 18.25 6.55
N GLN A 771 51.84 16.92 6.61
CA GLN A 771 52.94 15.98 6.40
C GLN A 771 53.88 15.72 7.59
N PHE A 772 53.76 14.55 8.23
CA PHE A 772 54.66 13.40 8.00
C PHE A 772 54.19 12.16 8.81
N SER A 773 54.40 10.97 8.20
CA SER A 773 54.21 9.57 8.65
C SER A 773 52.80 9.01 8.81
#